data_AF-A0A329ZL89-F1
#
_entry.id   AF-A0A329ZL89-F1
#
_cell.length_a   1.000
_cell.length_b   1.000
_cell.length_c   1.000
_cell.angle_alpha   90.00
_cell.angle_beta   90.00
_cell.angle_gamma   90.00
#
_symmetry.space_group_name_H-M   'P 1'
#
loop_
_entity.id
_entity.type
_entity.pdbx_description
1 polymer ?
#
loop_
_entity_poly.entity_id
_entity_poly.type
_entity_poly.pdbx_seq_one_letter_code
_entity_poly.pdbx_strand_id
1 'polypeptide(L)'
;MPNITQKKKNTQEYKVQKKLQKLQLKTQKAKDKLEKLQSIKQNHKKKKHPKKTNKSTNSIPKVSVIIPVYNVEQYLRECLDSVTSQTLKQIEIICVDDGSTDKSPKILKEYASKDTRIKIIRQENKGQSITRNKGLQKSLADYIVFLDSDDWIDLDFLEKMYQAVSKSNADMAKSQYLHHYKDKVVPDGINTTIQTRYDNGENLEVNENSIVIWATIYKSDLITKNNIYFREDTFVAADVEFTLKTTFLANKIIPVVGTYVHYRRESSKLSMMHSQKFKTIPTIHAHMIDFLNNIECDERDYIEALKKMSWRINDRYKSSLNIQEITDSDRIEFLEKSTEVFAKAKYIDDRAFDRQTIEKLENYIRVQNTLIISLTSYPTRINSVHLCIETLLNQSLKPDKLILWLAKEQFPNREDDLPQHLLQLKQEGLDIQWCSNIRSYKKLIPTLKKYPDALIITADDDINYPRDWAEILFKSYVKDRETIWAHRVHRIVFDQDAQEILPYNKWGNCVTGYEPSFLNFATSGGGVLYPPNCFDKGILNEKKALELCPSADDIWFWAHLVLANRRIGIPKYALKNLAVQANLIPGTQLEALYYKNMGNNKNDKQLKAIFAKYPKLLETLQTQAKVTPLISKPIGAINLVKNHLAYKFGREFAKCKNPLNILTLPFSLLALSIRHNKRENILSIIHEIDPSKRPLELSRYQDYPQALEIQNSLSYKLGRVVTSYPLSFAFMIVLLYLRRIWSKSDSIKVSIIIPVYNSQKYLRECLDSVTNQTLKQIEIICIDDGSTDNSLEILKEYASKDERISILTQTNLYAGTARNAGLAVAKGEYIQFVDSDDWFDLNMCKRMYAQARKDGSDIVVCGHRVYDEQLQNYISERSISYHALSLSPIDPKVYKANILAISNPATWNKLYKREFLLQKGLKFEALSTCNDLTFTYSTLMLASKISLMEELFITYRTNSYKNITATRGENAINIIKALKALQATINNFHLGNAYKLVFQKQFKGHIAYELNQCTDFQKQNFKYQAQKLLEEDEYKELVENQELLQPGYKKPIGAVNIIKNDLFYKVGRELAKCRGNLRICIFPFTFLSLVLSHRSRKNILEAVYELYPDRYPKTIDTYSDYHESNMLRATLSYKLGYALVTSPLNFPIAMWRIIKRHRMRDE
;
A
#
# COMPACT_ATOMS: atom_id res chain seq x y z
N MET A 1 -36.57 -3.07 69.84
CA MET A 1 -37.25 -2.18 68.86
C MET A 1 -37.15 -2.73 67.43
N PRO A 2 -38.20 -3.32 66.85
CA PRO A 2 -38.16 -3.88 65.50
C PRO A 2 -38.93 -3.00 64.48
N ASN A 3 -38.37 -1.89 63.99
CA ASN A 3 -39.09 -1.06 62.99
C ASN A 3 -38.26 -0.19 62.02
N ILE A 4 -36.98 -0.51 61.78
CA ILE A 4 -36.11 0.25 60.85
C ILE A 4 -35.74 -0.55 59.58
N THR A 5 -35.59 -1.88 59.70
CA THR A 5 -35.14 -2.75 58.59
C THR A 5 -36.18 -2.86 57.47
N GLN A 6 -37.47 -3.01 57.81
CA GLN A 6 -38.58 -3.16 56.86
C GLN A 6 -38.70 -1.93 55.93
N LYS A 7 -38.56 -0.73 56.48
CA LYS A 7 -38.86 0.54 55.79
C LYS A 7 -37.87 0.84 54.65
N LYS A 8 -36.62 0.39 54.76
CA LYS A 8 -35.61 0.53 53.68
C LYS A 8 -35.84 -0.46 52.53
N LYS A 9 -36.20 -1.72 52.81
CA LYS A 9 -36.42 -2.75 51.77
C LYS A 9 -37.56 -2.36 50.82
N ASN A 10 -38.74 -2.07 51.37
CA ASN A 10 -39.93 -1.68 50.60
C ASN A 10 -39.68 -0.41 49.75
N THR A 11 -38.90 0.55 50.27
CA THR A 11 -38.56 1.79 49.53
C THR A 11 -37.70 1.51 48.29
N GLN A 12 -36.85 0.49 48.33
CA GLN A 12 -35.95 0.13 47.24
C GLN A 12 -36.65 -0.75 46.20
N GLU A 13 -37.49 -1.69 46.63
CA GLU A 13 -38.37 -2.48 45.77
C GLU A 13 -39.39 -1.60 45.03
N TYR A 14 -40.02 -0.65 45.72
CA TYR A 14 -40.93 0.33 45.08
C TYR A 14 -40.22 1.18 44.01
N LYS A 15 -38.97 1.60 44.26
CA LYS A 15 -38.15 2.31 43.25
C LYS A 15 -37.81 1.42 42.05
N VAL A 16 -37.52 0.13 42.26
CA VAL A 16 -37.28 -0.82 41.17
C VAL A 16 -38.57 -1.07 40.37
N GLN A 17 -39.70 -1.37 41.02
CA GLN A 17 -41.00 -1.55 40.36
C GLN A 17 -41.41 -0.32 39.55
N LYS A 18 -41.27 0.90 40.09
CA LYS A 18 -41.62 2.15 39.38
C LYS A 18 -40.68 2.43 38.19
N LYS A 19 -39.44 1.92 38.24
CA LYS A 19 -38.50 1.94 37.10
C LYS A 19 -38.83 0.84 36.07
N LEU A 20 -39.27 -0.34 36.52
CA LEU A 20 -39.76 -1.43 35.67
C LEU A 20 -41.02 -1.02 34.91
N GLN A 21 -42.02 -0.43 35.58
CA GLN A 21 -43.21 0.13 34.95
C GLN A 21 -42.85 1.23 33.94
N LYS A 22 -41.88 2.11 34.24
CA LYS A 22 -41.40 3.11 33.24
C LYS A 22 -40.68 2.46 32.05
N LEU A 23 -40.00 1.32 32.22
CA LEU A 23 -39.47 0.53 31.10
C LEU A 23 -40.61 -0.14 30.32
N GLN A 24 -41.51 -0.86 30.98
CA GLN A 24 -42.65 -1.53 30.37
C GLN A 24 -43.53 -0.54 29.59
N LEU A 25 -43.80 0.66 30.12
CA LEU A 25 -44.55 1.70 29.41
C LEU A 25 -43.77 2.29 28.22
N LYS A 26 -42.43 2.34 28.27
CA LYS A 26 -41.59 2.69 27.11
C LYS A 26 -41.58 1.58 26.05
N THR A 27 -41.45 0.32 26.46
CA THR A 27 -41.46 -0.85 25.58
C THR A 27 -42.83 -1.05 24.96
N GLN A 28 -43.91 -0.80 25.70
CA GLN A 28 -45.27 -0.82 25.17
C GLN A 28 -45.46 0.34 24.19
N LYS A 29 -45.12 1.60 24.53
CA LYS A 29 -45.16 2.70 23.54
C LYS A 29 -44.27 2.45 22.32
N ALA A 30 -43.18 1.68 22.44
CA ALA A 30 -42.38 1.24 21.30
C ALA A 30 -43.07 0.14 20.48
N LYS A 31 -43.73 -0.84 21.13
CA LYS A 31 -44.62 -1.81 20.47
C LYS A 31 -45.80 -1.12 19.79
N ASP A 32 -46.56 -0.28 20.48
CA ASP A 32 -47.68 0.50 19.94
C ASP A 32 -47.22 1.31 18.71
N LYS A 33 -46.03 1.92 18.77
CA LYS A 33 -45.44 2.64 17.63
C LYS A 33 -45.01 1.70 16.50
N LEU A 34 -44.50 0.51 16.81
CA LEU A 34 -44.11 -0.51 15.83
C LEU A 34 -45.34 -1.16 15.17
N GLU A 35 -46.37 -1.49 15.92
CA GLU A 35 -47.66 -2.02 15.47
C GLU A 35 -48.44 -0.95 14.68
N LYS A 36 -48.35 0.33 15.06
CA LYS A 36 -48.85 1.45 14.25
C LYS A 36 -48.05 1.63 12.96
N LEU A 37 -46.74 1.45 12.97
CA LEU A 37 -45.91 1.42 11.76
C LEU A 37 -46.18 0.17 10.89
N GLN A 38 -46.50 -0.97 11.49
CA GLN A 38 -46.85 -2.21 10.78
C GLN A 38 -48.27 -2.15 10.20
N SER A 39 -49.25 -1.56 10.89
CA SER A 39 -50.58 -1.30 10.35
C SER A 39 -50.56 -0.22 9.28
N ILE A 40 -49.70 0.81 9.40
CA ILE A 40 -49.38 1.72 8.28
C ILE A 40 -48.79 0.95 7.09
N LYS A 41 -47.82 0.05 7.29
CA LYS A 41 -47.28 -0.81 6.21
C LYS A 41 -48.31 -1.77 5.61
N GLN A 42 -49.24 -2.32 6.41
CA GLN A 42 -50.33 -3.17 5.90
C GLN A 42 -51.41 -2.37 5.16
N ASN A 43 -51.74 -1.16 5.62
CA ASN A 43 -52.68 -0.26 4.93
C ASN A 43 -52.09 0.29 3.62
N HIS A 44 -50.78 0.60 3.58
CA HIS A 44 -50.08 0.87 2.32
C HIS A 44 -50.07 -0.35 1.38
N LYS A 45 -49.94 -1.59 1.90
CA LYS A 45 -50.12 -2.81 1.10
C LYS A 45 -51.58 -3.12 0.71
N LYS A 46 -52.58 -2.39 1.22
CA LYS A 46 -54.01 -2.58 0.88
C LYS A 46 -54.61 -1.53 -0.07
N LYS A 47 -53.90 -0.47 -0.43
CA LYS A 47 -54.25 0.33 -1.63
C LYS A 47 -53.84 -0.41 -2.91
N LYS A 48 -54.58 -1.46 -3.25
CA LYS A 48 -54.57 -2.03 -4.61
C LYS A 48 -54.94 -0.92 -5.60
N HIS A 49 -54.24 -0.83 -6.73
CA HIS A 49 -54.70 -0.03 -7.86
C HIS A 49 -56.10 -0.51 -8.29
N PRO A 50 -56.99 0.39 -8.76
CA PRO A 50 -58.25 -0.02 -9.36
C PRO A 50 -57.97 -0.94 -10.56
N LYS A 51 -58.77 -2.00 -10.72
CA LYS A 51 -58.69 -2.84 -11.92
C LYS A 51 -58.95 -1.97 -13.16
N LYS A 52 -58.11 -2.10 -14.19
CA LYS A 52 -58.35 -1.46 -15.49
C LYS A 52 -59.64 -2.01 -16.10
N THR A 53 -60.69 -1.19 -16.13
CA THR A 53 -61.71 -1.24 -17.17
C THR A 53 -61.21 -0.45 -18.39
N ASN A 54 -61.57 -0.88 -19.60
CA ASN A 54 -60.91 -0.45 -20.83
C ASN A 54 -61.08 1.05 -21.16
N LYS A 55 -59.97 1.81 -21.18
CA LYS A 55 -59.48 2.63 -22.33
C LYS A 55 -58.25 3.48 -21.95
N SER A 56 -57.51 3.89 -22.99
CA SER A 56 -56.30 4.75 -22.97
C SER A 56 -55.02 4.14 -22.35
N THR A 57 -53.87 4.49 -22.94
CA THR A 57 -52.54 3.88 -22.69
C THR A 57 -51.49 4.91 -22.30
N ASN A 58 -51.51 5.37 -21.05
CA ASN A 58 -50.39 6.14 -20.49
C ASN A 58 -49.42 5.20 -19.74
N SER A 59 -48.16 5.15 -20.22
CA SER A 59 -47.06 4.49 -19.52
C SER A 59 -46.54 5.35 -18.36
N ILE A 60 -46.01 4.70 -17.31
CA ILE A 60 -45.30 5.39 -16.22
C ILE A 60 -44.08 6.14 -16.81
N PRO A 61 -43.80 7.39 -16.42
CA PRO A 61 -42.64 8.14 -16.90
C PRO A 61 -41.33 7.51 -16.39
N LYS A 62 -40.29 7.54 -17.24
CA LYS A 62 -38.93 7.06 -16.95
C LYS A 62 -38.04 8.14 -16.33
N VAL A 63 -38.27 9.40 -16.70
CA VAL A 63 -37.55 10.56 -16.16
C VAL A 63 -38.53 11.67 -15.78
N SER A 64 -38.36 12.23 -14.59
CA SER A 64 -39.01 13.47 -14.14
C SER A 64 -38.04 14.63 -14.34
N VAL A 65 -38.38 15.59 -15.20
CA VAL A 65 -37.62 16.85 -15.35
C VAL A 65 -38.21 17.88 -14.39
N ILE A 66 -37.43 18.40 -13.45
CA ILE A 66 -37.86 19.40 -12.47
C ILE A 66 -37.31 20.76 -12.88
N ILE A 67 -38.20 21.72 -13.15
CA ILE A 67 -37.87 23.06 -13.61
C ILE A 67 -38.36 24.09 -12.56
N PRO A 68 -37.47 24.72 -11.78
CA PRO A 68 -37.83 25.85 -10.92
C PRO A 68 -38.00 27.11 -11.79
N VAL A 69 -39.11 27.84 -11.62
CA VAL A 69 -39.47 29.00 -12.45
C VAL A 69 -39.72 30.22 -11.56
N TYR A 70 -38.97 31.31 -11.76
CA TYR A 70 -39.23 32.60 -11.09
C TYR A 70 -38.79 33.79 -11.95
N ASN A 71 -39.75 34.50 -12.53
CA ASN A 71 -39.53 35.74 -13.30
C ASN A 71 -38.50 35.61 -14.45
N VAL A 72 -38.79 34.72 -15.41
CA VAL A 72 -37.91 34.29 -16.52
C VAL A 72 -38.62 34.31 -17.90
N GLU A 73 -39.63 35.17 -18.09
CA GLU A 73 -40.48 35.16 -19.30
C GLU A 73 -39.73 35.25 -20.63
N GLN A 74 -38.51 35.81 -20.63
CA GLN A 74 -37.63 35.97 -21.78
C GLN A 74 -37.02 34.64 -22.27
N TYR A 75 -36.70 33.71 -21.35
CA TYR A 75 -35.94 32.49 -21.65
C TYR A 75 -36.79 31.22 -21.56
N LEU A 76 -37.87 31.25 -20.76
CA LEU A 76 -38.67 30.07 -20.43
C LEU A 76 -39.25 29.31 -21.64
N ARG A 77 -39.45 29.97 -22.79
CA ARG A 77 -39.91 29.29 -24.02
C ARG A 77 -38.85 28.34 -24.58
N GLU A 78 -37.62 28.81 -24.74
CA GLU A 78 -36.47 28.03 -25.23
C GLU A 78 -36.22 26.79 -24.35
N CYS A 79 -36.28 26.98 -23.03
CA CYS A 79 -36.24 25.88 -22.05
C CYS A 79 -37.35 24.85 -22.32
N LEU A 80 -38.62 25.27 -22.38
CA LEU A 80 -39.77 24.37 -22.56
C LEU A 80 -39.80 23.71 -23.96
N ASP A 81 -39.43 24.42 -25.01
CA ASP A 81 -39.32 23.88 -26.38
C ASP A 81 -38.27 22.75 -26.42
N SER A 82 -37.12 22.92 -25.75
CA SER A 82 -36.07 21.89 -25.70
C SER A 82 -36.49 20.63 -24.96
N VAL A 83 -37.23 20.75 -23.84
CA VAL A 83 -37.69 19.60 -23.02
C VAL A 83 -38.91 18.91 -23.64
N THR A 84 -39.83 19.65 -24.26
CA THR A 84 -40.99 19.04 -24.94
C THR A 84 -40.58 18.29 -26.22
N SER A 85 -39.58 18.81 -26.95
CA SER A 85 -39.10 18.18 -28.19
C SER A 85 -38.38 16.83 -27.99
N GLN A 86 -37.80 16.58 -26.82
CA GLN A 86 -36.94 15.42 -26.47
C GLN A 86 -37.33 14.09 -27.12
N THR A 87 -36.35 13.33 -27.64
CA THR A 87 -36.61 12.02 -28.27
C THR A 87 -37.26 11.02 -27.31
N LEU A 88 -36.83 10.97 -26.05
CA LEU A 88 -37.46 10.18 -24.99
C LEU A 88 -38.85 10.76 -24.64
N LYS A 89 -39.90 10.23 -25.27
CA LYS A 89 -41.29 10.68 -25.00
C LYS A 89 -41.83 10.24 -23.63
N GLN A 90 -41.23 9.23 -23.02
CA GLN A 90 -41.63 8.64 -21.72
C GLN A 90 -41.12 9.46 -20.52
N ILE A 91 -41.48 10.74 -20.48
CA ILE A 91 -41.05 11.71 -19.47
C ILE A 91 -42.25 12.45 -18.85
N GLU A 92 -42.03 13.04 -17.68
CA GLU A 92 -42.90 14.07 -17.11
C GLU A 92 -42.10 15.34 -16.83
N ILE A 93 -42.75 16.50 -16.95
CA ILE A 93 -42.12 17.82 -16.83
C ILE A 93 -42.82 18.55 -15.68
N ILE A 94 -42.10 18.86 -14.61
CA ILE A 94 -42.65 19.44 -13.38
C ILE A 94 -42.12 20.86 -13.24
N CYS A 95 -42.92 21.82 -13.69
CA CYS A 95 -42.62 23.25 -13.58
C CYS A 95 -43.14 23.79 -12.26
N VAL A 96 -42.24 24.22 -11.38
CA VAL A 96 -42.57 24.79 -10.06
C VAL A 96 -42.38 26.30 -10.11
N ASP A 97 -43.50 27.01 -10.21
CA ASP A 97 -43.59 28.48 -10.29
C ASP A 97 -43.55 29.09 -8.88
N ASP A 98 -42.41 29.69 -8.54
CA ASP A 98 -42.09 30.24 -7.22
C ASP A 98 -42.70 31.64 -7.00
N GLY A 99 -43.94 31.82 -7.45
CA GLY A 99 -44.69 33.07 -7.30
C GLY A 99 -44.35 34.14 -8.33
N SER A 100 -44.02 33.75 -9.58
CA SER A 100 -43.66 34.69 -10.64
C SER A 100 -44.74 35.76 -10.85
N THR A 101 -44.30 37.00 -11.08
CA THR A 101 -45.10 38.22 -11.30
C THR A 101 -45.09 38.69 -12.75
N ASP A 102 -44.25 38.10 -13.59
CA ASP A 102 -44.14 38.35 -15.04
C ASP A 102 -45.12 37.45 -15.85
N LYS A 103 -44.87 37.29 -17.16
CA LYS A 103 -45.68 36.40 -18.03
C LYS A 103 -45.31 34.92 -17.92
N SER A 104 -44.33 34.50 -17.11
CA SER A 104 -43.95 33.09 -16.93
C SER A 104 -45.15 32.18 -16.61
N PRO A 105 -46.11 32.55 -15.73
CA PRO A 105 -47.29 31.74 -15.44
C PRO A 105 -48.28 31.64 -16.62
N LYS A 106 -48.26 32.60 -17.55
CA LYS A 106 -49.04 32.55 -18.80
C LYS A 106 -48.37 31.61 -19.80
N ILE A 107 -47.04 31.68 -19.93
CA ILE A 107 -46.25 30.76 -20.77
C ILE A 107 -46.43 29.31 -20.29
N LEU A 108 -46.27 29.04 -18.99
CA LEU A 108 -46.50 27.69 -18.44
C LEU A 108 -47.89 27.13 -18.79
N LYS A 109 -48.96 27.93 -18.65
CA LYS A 109 -50.32 27.53 -19.02
C LYS A 109 -50.48 27.26 -20.51
N GLU A 110 -49.84 28.06 -21.36
CA GLU A 110 -49.85 27.85 -22.82
C GLU A 110 -49.20 26.51 -23.19
N TYR A 111 -48.04 26.19 -22.62
CA TYR A 111 -47.35 24.92 -22.89
C TYR A 111 -48.10 23.72 -22.31
N ALA A 112 -48.63 23.80 -21.09
CA ALA A 112 -49.42 22.72 -20.49
C ALA A 112 -50.76 22.45 -21.21
N SER A 113 -51.26 23.41 -22.00
CA SER A 113 -52.42 23.19 -22.91
C SER A 113 -52.04 22.45 -24.21
N LYS A 114 -50.76 22.50 -24.60
CA LYS A 114 -50.20 21.84 -25.79
C LYS A 114 -49.63 20.46 -25.47
N ASP A 115 -49.00 20.29 -24.30
CA ASP A 115 -48.35 19.04 -23.87
C ASP A 115 -48.81 18.61 -22.48
N THR A 116 -49.54 17.49 -22.45
CA THR A 116 -50.11 16.89 -21.22
C THR A 116 -49.07 16.28 -20.27
N ARG A 117 -47.78 16.21 -20.68
CA ARG A 117 -46.66 15.81 -19.79
C ARG A 117 -46.27 16.91 -18.81
N ILE A 118 -46.69 18.15 -19.04
CA ILE A 118 -46.34 19.32 -18.21
C ILE A 118 -47.29 19.45 -17.02
N LYS A 119 -46.71 19.48 -15.82
CA LYS A 119 -47.38 19.65 -14.52
C LYS A 119 -46.94 20.97 -13.91
N ILE A 120 -47.86 21.93 -13.82
CA ILE A 120 -47.61 23.23 -13.19
C ILE A 120 -47.91 23.15 -11.69
N ILE A 121 -46.99 23.66 -10.88
CA ILE A 121 -47.15 23.79 -9.42
C ILE A 121 -46.79 25.23 -9.04
N ARG A 122 -47.75 26.05 -8.60
CA ARG A 122 -47.47 27.41 -8.10
C ARG A 122 -47.24 27.44 -6.58
N GLN A 123 -46.57 28.47 -6.10
CA GLN A 123 -46.50 28.88 -4.70
C GLN A 123 -46.28 30.40 -4.56
N GLU A 124 -46.17 30.85 -3.31
CA GLU A 124 -45.51 32.11 -2.93
C GLU A 124 -44.00 31.91 -2.97
N ASN A 125 -43.23 32.96 -3.28
CA ASN A 125 -41.77 32.91 -3.39
C ASN A 125 -41.12 32.40 -2.09
N LYS A 126 -40.47 31.24 -2.17
CA LYS A 126 -39.73 30.59 -1.07
C LYS A 126 -38.31 30.17 -1.47
N GLY A 127 -37.86 30.54 -2.66
CA GLY A 127 -36.50 30.33 -3.13
C GLY A 127 -36.23 28.95 -3.74
N GLN A 128 -35.18 28.91 -4.56
CA GLN A 128 -34.87 27.80 -5.48
C GLN A 128 -34.76 26.43 -4.78
N SER A 129 -34.24 26.37 -3.56
CA SER A 129 -34.13 25.11 -2.77
C SER A 129 -35.50 24.50 -2.45
N ILE A 130 -36.42 25.29 -1.90
CA ILE A 130 -37.78 24.84 -1.55
C ILE A 130 -38.56 24.47 -2.82
N THR A 131 -38.37 25.23 -3.89
CA THR A 131 -38.96 25.01 -5.21
C THR A 131 -38.50 23.70 -5.84
N ARG A 132 -37.19 23.39 -5.82
CA ARG A 132 -36.66 22.07 -6.26
C ARG A 132 -37.14 20.93 -5.35
N ASN A 133 -37.14 21.12 -4.03
CA ASN A 133 -37.67 20.13 -3.06
C ASN A 133 -39.13 19.77 -3.35
N LYS A 134 -39.97 20.76 -3.68
CA LYS A 134 -41.38 20.54 -4.00
C LYS A 134 -41.59 19.81 -5.33
N GLY A 135 -40.73 20.03 -6.33
CA GLY A 135 -40.70 19.22 -7.55
C GLY A 135 -40.33 17.77 -7.24
N LEU A 136 -39.29 17.56 -6.43
CA LEU A 136 -38.80 16.26 -5.97
C LEU A 136 -39.84 15.47 -5.13
N GLN A 137 -40.70 16.16 -4.37
CA GLN A 137 -41.84 15.55 -3.68
C GLN A 137 -43.01 15.17 -4.59
N LYS A 138 -42.91 15.45 -5.91
CA LYS A 138 -43.98 15.26 -6.90
C LYS A 138 -43.55 14.46 -8.14
N SER A 139 -42.26 14.18 -8.29
CA SER A 139 -41.73 13.23 -9.27
C SER A 139 -42.24 11.81 -9.02
N LEU A 140 -42.67 11.15 -10.09
CA LEU A 140 -43.22 9.80 -10.12
C LEU A 140 -42.32 8.79 -10.85
N ALA A 141 -41.25 9.25 -11.50
CA ALA A 141 -40.36 8.42 -12.31
C ALA A 141 -39.21 7.80 -11.51
N ASP A 142 -38.59 6.75 -12.07
CA ASP A 142 -37.42 6.07 -11.50
C ASP A 142 -36.15 6.95 -11.50
N TYR A 143 -36.10 7.97 -12.37
CA TYR A 143 -34.99 8.91 -12.48
C TYR A 143 -35.46 10.38 -12.53
N ILE A 144 -34.60 11.29 -12.11
CA ILE A 144 -34.82 12.74 -12.00
C ILE A 144 -33.71 13.50 -12.70
N VAL A 145 -34.07 14.57 -13.41
CA VAL A 145 -33.17 15.61 -13.92
C VAL A 145 -33.65 16.96 -13.38
N PHE A 146 -32.71 17.83 -13.00
CA PHE A 146 -33.01 19.24 -12.75
C PHE A 146 -32.58 20.05 -13.97
N LEU A 147 -33.39 21.02 -14.40
CA LEU A 147 -33.04 21.99 -15.44
C LEU A 147 -33.51 23.36 -14.98
N ASP A 148 -32.61 24.35 -14.97
CA ASP A 148 -33.00 25.71 -14.61
C ASP A 148 -33.67 26.41 -15.80
N SER A 149 -34.61 27.31 -15.51
CA SER A 149 -35.62 27.79 -16.47
C SER A 149 -35.11 28.75 -17.55
N ASP A 150 -33.85 29.14 -17.46
CA ASP A 150 -33.09 30.01 -18.36
C ASP A 150 -32.04 29.26 -19.22
N ASP A 151 -31.94 27.95 -19.02
CA ASP A 151 -31.09 27.00 -19.76
C ASP A 151 -31.92 26.06 -20.67
N TRP A 152 -31.25 25.40 -21.62
CA TRP A 152 -31.87 24.41 -22.53
C TRP A 152 -30.99 23.17 -22.77
N ILE A 153 -31.52 22.13 -23.42
CA ILE A 153 -30.85 20.82 -23.59
C ILE A 153 -30.89 20.28 -25.03
N ASP A 154 -29.87 19.50 -25.41
CA ASP A 154 -29.81 18.74 -26.67
C ASP A 154 -31.07 17.89 -26.90
N LEU A 155 -31.50 17.74 -28.16
CA LEU A 155 -32.74 17.03 -28.53
C LEU A 155 -32.82 15.56 -28.05
N ASP A 156 -31.68 14.88 -27.90
CA ASP A 156 -31.59 13.49 -27.45
C ASP A 156 -31.04 13.35 -26.02
N PHE A 157 -30.90 14.46 -25.29
CA PHE A 157 -30.30 14.53 -23.95
C PHE A 157 -30.90 13.54 -22.96
N LEU A 158 -32.23 13.59 -22.76
CA LEU A 158 -32.90 12.72 -21.80
C LEU A 158 -32.86 11.24 -22.22
N GLU A 159 -32.79 10.96 -23.53
CA GLU A 159 -32.64 9.60 -24.02
C GLU A 159 -31.24 9.05 -23.74
N LYS A 160 -30.18 9.76 -24.15
CA LYS A 160 -28.79 9.34 -23.88
C LYS A 160 -28.55 9.16 -22.39
N MET A 161 -28.99 10.12 -21.57
CA MET A 161 -28.87 10.07 -20.10
C MET A 161 -29.65 8.91 -19.48
N TYR A 162 -30.90 8.67 -19.89
CA TYR A 162 -31.68 7.51 -19.43
C TYR A 162 -31.07 6.18 -19.87
N GLN A 163 -30.70 6.05 -21.15
CA GLN A 163 -30.10 4.82 -21.69
C GLN A 163 -28.80 4.48 -20.96
N ALA A 164 -27.99 5.49 -20.63
CA ALA A 164 -26.74 5.32 -19.91
C ALA A 164 -26.97 4.72 -18.50
N VAL A 165 -27.86 5.30 -17.68
CA VAL A 165 -28.18 4.75 -16.35
C VAL A 165 -28.87 3.39 -16.44
N SER A 166 -29.79 3.18 -17.40
CA SER A 166 -30.53 1.93 -17.51
C SER A 166 -29.68 0.75 -17.99
N LYS A 167 -28.80 0.96 -18.99
CA LYS A 167 -27.90 -0.10 -19.53
C LYS A 167 -26.85 -0.53 -18.52
N SER A 168 -26.44 0.38 -17.63
CA SER A 168 -25.35 0.14 -16.67
C SER A 168 -25.82 -0.20 -15.25
N ASN A 169 -27.12 -0.06 -14.95
CA ASN A 169 -27.70 0.00 -13.60
C ASN A 169 -26.95 0.99 -12.68
N ALA A 170 -26.70 2.20 -13.18
CA ALA A 170 -26.09 3.27 -12.39
C ALA A 170 -27.12 3.98 -11.49
N ASP A 171 -26.64 4.57 -10.39
CA ASP A 171 -27.45 5.42 -9.52
C ASP A 171 -27.45 6.88 -9.99
N MET A 172 -26.46 7.28 -10.80
CA MET A 172 -26.35 8.61 -11.43
C MET A 172 -25.63 8.53 -12.78
N ALA A 173 -25.88 9.49 -13.68
CA ALA A 173 -25.01 9.79 -14.82
C ALA A 173 -24.83 11.30 -14.99
N LYS A 174 -23.69 11.72 -15.55
CA LYS A 174 -23.34 13.14 -15.75
C LYS A 174 -22.96 13.41 -17.20
N SER A 175 -23.51 14.46 -17.80
CA SER A 175 -23.26 14.89 -19.17
C SER A 175 -22.19 15.99 -19.24
N GLN A 176 -21.96 16.50 -20.44
CA GLN A 176 -21.25 17.75 -20.68
C GLN A 176 -22.23 18.94 -20.62
N TYR A 177 -21.72 20.17 -20.67
CA TYR A 177 -22.50 21.38 -20.88
C TYR A 177 -21.70 22.45 -21.65
N LEU A 178 -22.35 23.52 -22.07
CA LEU A 178 -21.74 24.64 -22.80
C LEU A 178 -22.08 25.96 -22.08
N HIS A 179 -21.10 26.80 -21.75
CA HIS A 179 -21.38 28.16 -21.29
C HIS A 179 -21.67 29.07 -22.50
N HIS A 180 -22.88 29.64 -22.54
CA HIS A 180 -23.26 30.66 -23.52
C HIS A 180 -23.05 32.05 -22.91
N TYR A 181 -21.88 32.64 -23.19
CA TYR A 181 -21.63 34.07 -22.96
C TYR A 181 -22.15 34.87 -24.15
N LYS A 182 -22.40 36.17 -23.96
CA LYS A 182 -22.93 37.08 -24.99
C LYS A 182 -22.20 36.98 -26.34
N ASP A 183 -20.87 36.89 -26.29
CA ASP A 183 -20.01 36.99 -27.49
C ASP A 183 -19.26 35.67 -27.79
N LYS A 184 -19.48 34.58 -27.02
CA LYS A 184 -18.81 33.28 -27.22
C LYS A 184 -19.52 32.11 -26.53
N VAL A 185 -19.45 30.93 -27.15
CA VAL A 185 -19.80 29.65 -26.53
C VAL A 185 -18.51 28.95 -26.08
N VAL A 186 -18.47 28.42 -24.86
CA VAL A 186 -17.31 27.71 -24.30
C VAL A 186 -17.75 26.35 -23.75
N PRO A 187 -17.30 25.21 -24.30
CA PRO A 187 -17.64 23.89 -23.77
C PRO A 187 -17.03 23.68 -22.38
N ASP A 188 -17.79 23.06 -21.47
CA ASP A 188 -17.36 22.78 -20.11
C ASP A 188 -17.97 21.47 -19.56
N GLY A 189 -17.13 20.68 -18.89
CA GLY A 189 -17.34 19.23 -18.78
C GLY A 189 -17.18 18.53 -20.15
N ILE A 190 -16.63 17.32 -20.25
CA ILE A 190 -16.13 16.40 -19.23
C ILE A 190 -14.62 16.29 -19.42
N ASN A 191 -13.85 16.61 -18.37
CA ASN A 191 -12.45 16.20 -18.23
C ASN A 191 -12.35 15.16 -17.09
N THR A 192 -13.38 14.31 -17.01
CA THR A 192 -13.77 13.59 -15.79
C THR A 192 -13.70 12.10 -16.04
N THR A 193 -12.63 11.47 -15.57
CA THR A 193 -12.48 10.02 -15.55
C THR A 193 -13.42 9.42 -14.49
N ILE A 194 -14.73 9.44 -14.74
CA ILE A 194 -15.74 8.85 -13.84
C ILE A 194 -15.61 7.32 -13.92
N GLN A 195 -14.63 6.79 -13.20
CA GLN A 195 -14.52 5.37 -12.94
C GLN A 195 -15.70 4.96 -12.06
N THR A 196 -16.51 4.05 -12.58
CA THR A 196 -17.58 3.41 -11.82
C THR A 196 -17.00 2.72 -10.60
N ARG A 197 -17.54 3.01 -9.39
CA ARG A 197 -17.43 2.12 -8.23
C ARG A 197 -17.85 0.70 -8.68
N TYR A 198 -16.87 -0.19 -8.81
CA TYR A 198 -17.03 -1.63 -8.78
C TYR A 198 -16.59 -2.12 -7.39
N ASP A 199 -16.89 -3.37 -7.03
CA ASP A 199 -16.61 -4.01 -5.73
C ASP A 199 -15.13 -4.02 -5.27
N ASN A 200 -14.22 -3.50 -6.10
CA ASN A 200 -12.77 -3.46 -5.88
C ASN A 200 -12.26 -2.15 -5.25
N GLY A 201 -13.14 -1.16 -5.03
CA GLY A 201 -12.82 0.08 -4.31
C GLY A 201 -11.74 0.93 -4.99
N GLU A 202 -12.02 1.47 -6.18
CA GLU A 202 -11.16 2.47 -6.85
C GLU A 202 -11.82 3.88 -6.79
N ASN A 203 -10.99 4.93 -6.88
CA ASN A 203 -11.38 6.29 -6.49
C ASN A 203 -12.26 6.99 -7.54
N LEU A 204 -13.16 7.85 -7.05
CA LEU A 204 -14.04 8.66 -7.88
C LEU A 204 -13.43 10.07 -8.04
N GLU A 205 -12.74 10.35 -9.15
CA GLU A 205 -12.19 11.69 -9.42
C GLU A 205 -13.31 12.69 -9.71
N VAL A 206 -13.52 13.63 -8.78
CA VAL A 206 -14.54 14.68 -8.84
C VAL A 206 -13.84 16.00 -9.12
N ASN A 207 -13.78 16.40 -10.39
CA ASN A 207 -13.44 17.78 -10.76
C ASN A 207 -14.63 18.71 -10.49
N GLU A 208 -14.40 20.03 -10.49
CA GLU A 208 -15.45 21.00 -10.15
C GLU A 208 -16.65 20.93 -11.08
N ASN A 209 -16.38 20.68 -12.36
CA ASN A 209 -17.30 20.55 -13.48
C ASN A 209 -18.23 19.32 -13.33
N SER A 210 -17.96 18.46 -12.35
CA SER A 210 -18.83 17.33 -11.95
C SER A 210 -19.67 17.60 -10.69
N ILE A 211 -19.50 18.75 -10.02
CA ILE A 211 -20.34 19.19 -8.89
C ILE A 211 -21.42 20.17 -9.41
N VAL A 212 -22.24 19.67 -10.34
CA VAL A 212 -23.32 20.40 -11.03
C VAL A 212 -24.61 19.58 -11.03
N ILE A 213 -25.76 20.25 -10.89
CA ILE A 213 -27.09 19.60 -10.84
C ILE A 213 -27.79 19.55 -12.19
N TRP A 214 -27.56 20.54 -13.07
CA TRP A 214 -28.23 20.66 -14.37
C TRP A 214 -27.78 19.58 -15.37
N ALA A 215 -26.48 19.28 -15.40
CA ALA A 215 -25.88 18.25 -16.25
C ALA A 215 -25.90 16.84 -15.63
N THR A 216 -26.82 16.54 -14.69
CA THR A 216 -26.85 15.26 -13.96
C THR A 216 -28.25 14.63 -13.96
N ILE A 217 -28.31 13.33 -14.25
CA ILE A 217 -29.49 12.47 -13.98
C ILE A 217 -29.25 11.63 -12.73
N TYR A 218 -30.27 11.55 -11.87
CA TYR A 218 -30.24 10.89 -10.56
C TYR A 218 -31.30 9.81 -10.50
N LYS A 219 -31.03 8.67 -9.86
CA LYS A 219 -32.04 7.66 -9.53
C LYS A 219 -32.87 8.12 -8.34
N SER A 220 -34.19 8.16 -8.46
CA SER A 220 -35.10 8.69 -7.44
C SER A 220 -34.96 7.98 -6.09
N ASP A 221 -34.61 6.70 -6.14
CA ASP A 221 -34.33 5.82 -5.01
C ASP A 221 -33.10 6.27 -4.19
N LEU A 222 -32.06 6.82 -4.83
CA LEU A 222 -30.84 7.33 -4.17
C LEU A 222 -31.16 8.55 -3.29
N ILE A 223 -32.01 9.44 -3.78
CA ILE A 223 -32.39 10.69 -3.10
C ILE A 223 -33.37 10.37 -1.95
N THR A 224 -34.43 9.62 -2.26
CA THR A 224 -35.53 9.38 -1.31
C THR A 224 -35.17 8.44 -0.16
N LYS A 225 -34.41 7.35 -0.40
CA LYS A 225 -34.00 6.43 0.68
C LYS A 225 -33.04 7.04 1.69
N ASN A 226 -32.24 8.01 1.24
CA ASN A 226 -31.24 8.70 2.06
C ASN A 226 -31.72 10.07 2.58
N ASN A 227 -32.99 10.42 2.36
CA ASN A 227 -33.61 11.67 2.82
C ASN A 227 -32.81 12.92 2.39
N ILE A 228 -32.29 12.94 1.15
CA ILE A 228 -31.53 14.06 0.60
C ILE A 228 -32.49 15.10 0.05
N TYR A 229 -32.37 16.33 0.53
CA TYR A 229 -33.12 17.50 0.09
C TYR A 229 -32.17 18.69 -0.03
N PHE A 230 -32.52 19.68 -0.87
CA PHE A 230 -31.85 20.98 -0.85
C PHE A 230 -32.17 21.67 0.49
N ARG A 231 -31.18 22.31 1.11
CA ARG A 231 -31.40 22.98 2.39
C ARG A 231 -32.13 24.31 2.23
N GLU A 232 -32.97 24.63 3.22
CA GLU A 232 -33.84 25.82 3.22
C GLU A 232 -33.17 27.03 3.88
N ASP A 233 -32.10 26.82 4.65
CA ASP A 233 -31.29 27.86 5.30
C ASP A 233 -30.06 28.30 4.48
N THR A 234 -29.75 27.63 3.37
CA THR A 234 -28.67 28.01 2.45
C THR A 234 -29.22 28.63 1.16
N PHE A 235 -29.44 29.95 1.19
CA PHE A 235 -29.91 30.74 0.05
C PHE A 235 -28.98 30.69 -1.18
N VAL A 236 -27.71 30.31 -1.01
CA VAL A 236 -26.72 30.20 -2.08
C VAL A 236 -25.83 28.96 -1.88
N ALA A 237 -25.51 28.28 -2.97
CA ALA A 237 -24.67 27.07 -3.04
C ALA A 237 -25.28 25.76 -2.44
N ALA A 238 -26.62 25.70 -2.27
CA ALA A 238 -27.32 24.48 -1.82
C ALA A 238 -27.21 23.28 -2.80
N ASP A 239 -26.98 23.56 -4.09
CA ASP A 239 -26.65 22.61 -5.16
C ASP A 239 -25.37 21.82 -4.89
N VAL A 240 -24.38 22.46 -4.23
CA VAL A 240 -23.12 21.84 -3.82
C VAL A 240 -23.36 20.77 -2.76
N GLU A 241 -24.10 21.09 -1.70
CA GLU A 241 -24.38 20.15 -0.60
C GLU A 241 -25.19 18.94 -1.10
N PHE A 242 -26.21 19.19 -1.93
CA PHE A 242 -27.01 18.15 -2.57
C PHE A 242 -26.13 17.22 -3.44
N THR A 243 -25.33 17.80 -4.34
CA THR A 243 -24.50 17.02 -5.28
C THR A 243 -23.38 16.26 -4.60
N LEU A 244 -22.77 16.80 -3.54
CA LEU A 244 -21.77 16.08 -2.74
C LEU A 244 -22.41 14.86 -2.04
N LYS A 245 -23.57 15.03 -1.40
CA LYS A 245 -24.28 13.93 -0.71
C LYS A 245 -24.71 12.82 -1.68
N THR A 246 -25.32 13.16 -2.82
CA THR A 246 -25.67 12.14 -3.83
C THR A 246 -24.44 11.47 -4.42
N THR A 247 -23.39 12.22 -4.75
CA THR A 247 -22.15 11.68 -5.34
C THR A 247 -21.41 10.77 -4.36
N PHE A 248 -21.50 11.03 -3.06
CA PHE A 248 -20.91 10.18 -2.01
C PHE A 248 -21.68 8.86 -1.81
N LEU A 249 -23.02 8.91 -1.80
CA LEU A 249 -23.88 7.75 -1.54
C LEU A 249 -24.21 6.91 -2.79
N ALA A 250 -23.94 7.39 -4.00
CA ALA A 250 -24.14 6.62 -5.23
C ALA A 250 -23.16 5.43 -5.31
N ASN A 251 -23.68 4.23 -5.52
CA ASN A 251 -22.86 3.04 -5.71
C ASN A 251 -22.26 2.99 -7.12
N LYS A 252 -22.84 3.71 -8.08
CA LYS A 252 -22.33 3.78 -9.46
C LYS A 252 -22.72 5.10 -10.13
N ILE A 253 -21.72 5.80 -10.64
CA ILE A 253 -21.85 7.00 -11.47
C ILE A 253 -21.13 6.73 -12.79
N ILE A 254 -21.62 7.30 -13.89
CA ILE A 254 -21.02 7.19 -15.24
C ILE A 254 -20.97 8.55 -15.95
N PRO A 255 -20.05 8.75 -16.90
CA PRO A 255 -20.03 9.91 -17.79
C PRO A 255 -20.88 9.67 -19.05
N VAL A 256 -21.40 10.74 -19.65
CA VAL A 256 -22.09 10.75 -20.94
C VAL A 256 -21.48 11.84 -21.82
N VAL A 257 -20.87 11.43 -22.92
CA VAL A 257 -20.09 12.29 -23.85
C VAL A 257 -20.97 12.68 -25.05
N GLY A 258 -20.72 13.84 -25.66
CA GLY A 258 -21.48 14.30 -26.84
C GLY A 258 -22.96 14.53 -26.53
N THR A 259 -23.23 15.11 -25.36
CA THR A 259 -24.55 15.37 -24.79
C THR A 259 -24.45 16.59 -23.90
N TYR A 260 -25.16 17.67 -24.21
CA TYR A 260 -24.95 18.99 -23.62
C TYR A 260 -26.21 19.58 -22.99
N VAL A 261 -26.02 20.22 -21.83
CA VAL A 261 -26.88 21.30 -21.35
C VAL A 261 -26.27 22.63 -21.81
N HIS A 262 -27.09 23.58 -22.23
CA HIS A 262 -26.66 24.91 -22.63
C HIS A 262 -26.92 25.87 -21.47
N TYR A 263 -25.83 26.30 -20.82
CA TYR A 263 -25.84 27.08 -19.57
C TYR A 263 -25.63 28.57 -19.85
N ARG A 264 -26.58 29.43 -19.50
CA ARG A 264 -26.58 30.86 -19.86
C ARG A 264 -25.68 31.70 -18.92
N ARG A 265 -24.84 32.58 -19.49
CA ARG A 265 -23.84 33.41 -18.77
C ARG A 265 -23.97 34.90 -19.11
N GLU A 266 -25.09 35.52 -18.72
CA GLU A 266 -25.29 36.97 -18.86
C GLU A 266 -24.71 37.75 -17.66
N SER A 267 -23.99 38.84 -17.93
CA SER A 267 -23.07 39.48 -16.99
C SER A 267 -23.67 40.69 -16.28
N SER A 268 -24.37 40.48 -15.15
CA SER A 268 -24.85 41.60 -14.29
C SER A 268 -25.01 41.33 -12.79
N LYS A 269 -25.03 40.06 -12.33
CA LYS A 269 -25.27 39.71 -10.90
C LYS A 269 -24.13 38.98 -10.20
N LEU A 270 -22.96 38.87 -10.84
CA LEU A 270 -21.89 37.95 -10.40
C LEU A 270 -21.18 38.37 -9.11
N SER A 271 -20.72 39.62 -8.95
CA SER A 271 -19.84 40.00 -7.83
C SER A 271 -20.53 39.84 -6.47
N MET A 272 -21.74 40.38 -6.32
CA MET A 272 -22.55 40.28 -5.11
C MET A 272 -22.95 38.82 -4.74
N MET A 273 -22.97 37.89 -5.72
CA MET A 273 -23.11 36.46 -5.44
C MET A 273 -21.79 35.79 -4.99
N HIS A 274 -20.62 36.28 -5.40
CA HIS A 274 -19.34 35.70 -5.03
C HIS A 274 -18.99 35.95 -3.56
N SER A 275 -19.20 37.15 -3.03
CA SER A 275 -18.96 37.46 -1.61
C SER A 275 -19.87 36.65 -0.68
N GLN A 276 -21.16 36.51 -1.03
CA GLN A 276 -22.09 35.65 -0.27
C GLN A 276 -21.72 34.17 -0.35
N LYS A 277 -21.36 33.65 -1.54
CA LYS A 277 -20.86 32.26 -1.70
C LYS A 277 -19.59 32.01 -0.89
N PHE A 278 -18.69 32.98 -0.80
CA PHE A 278 -17.47 32.87 0.00
C PHE A 278 -17.81 32.63 1.47
N LYS A 279 -18.75 33.40 2.04
CA LYS A 279 -19.14 33.26 3.45
C LYS A 279 -20.00 32.02 3.78
N THR A 280 -20.70 31.40 2.82
CA THR A 280 -21.51 30.19 3.09
C THR A 280 -20.76 28.85 2.95
N ILE A 281 -19.63 28.81 2.23
CA ILE A 281 -18.87 27.57 1.98
C ILE A 281 -18.40 26.86 3.28
N PRO A 282 -17.88 27.54 4.32
CA PRO A 282 -17.51 26.87 5.57
C PRO A 282 -18.71 26.18 6.25
N THR A 283 -19.90 26.77 6.20
CA THR A 283 -21.15 26.19 6.74
C THR A 283 -21.57 24.94 5.97
N ILE A 284 -21.44 24.93 4.64
CA ILE A 284 -21.71 23.75 3.81
C ILE A 284 -20.73 22.62 4.14
N HIS A 285 -19.44 22.94 4.36
CA HIS A 285 -18.45 21.97 4.81
C HIS A 285 -18.72 21.46 6.24
N ALA A 286 -19.25 22.30 7.14
CA ALA A 286 -19.71 21.86 8.46
C ALA A 286 -20.85 20.82 8.34
N HIS A 287 -21.90 21.12 7.57
CA HIS A 287 -23.01 20.20 7.32
C HIS A 287 -22.57 18.89 6.68
N MET A 288 -21.55 18.93 5.81
CA MET A 288 -21.02 17.74 5.16
C MET A 288 -20.11 16.92 6.10
N ILE A 289 -19.33 17.55 6.97
CA ILE A 289 -18.55 16.86 8.01
C ILE A 289 -19.47 16.25 9.08
N ASP A 290 -20.53 16.96 9.49
CA ASP A 290 -21.56 16.41 10.37
C ASP A 290 -22.28 15.21 9.72
N PHE A 291 -22.57 15.28 8.42
CA PHE A 291 -23.11 14.15 7.66
C PHE A 291 -22.12 12.97 7.63
N LEU A 292 -20.86 13.20 7.26
CA LEU A 292 -19.80 12.17 7.24
C LEU A 292 -19.54 11.56 8.64
N ASN A 293 -19.69 12.34 9.71
CA ASN A 293 -19.54 11.88 11.10
C ASN A 293 -20.70 11.00 11.57
N ASN A 294 -21.90 11.13 10.98
CA ASN A 294 -23.12 10.43 11.38
C ASN A 294 -23.50 9.24 10.47
N ILE A 295 -22.72 8.96 9.42
CA ILE A 295 -22.88 7.77 8.56
C ILE A 295 -21.80 6.73 8.85
N GLU A 296 -22.11 5.47 8.54
CA GLU A 296 -21.15 4.37 8.60
C GLU A 296 -20.39 4.27 7.28
N CYS A 297 -19.16 4.79 7.23
CA CYS A 297 -18.29 4.75 6.06
C CYS A 297 -16.83 4.44 6.44
N ASP A 298 -16.06 3.93 5.47
CA ASP A 298 -14.63 3.67 5.61
C ASP A 298 -13.83 4.98 5.79
N GLU A 299 -12.72 4.90 6.53
CA GLU A 299 -11.76 6.01 6.72
C GLU A 299 -11.28 6.58 5.37
N ARG A 300 -11.05 5.73 4.37
CA ARG A 300 -10.63 6.14 3.03
C ARG A 300 -11.69 6.98 2.33
N ASP A 301 -12.94 6.54 2.33
CA ASP A 301 -14.03 7.26 1.66
C ASP A 301 -14.33 8.58 2.39
N TYR A 302 -14.26 8.59 3.72
CA TYR A 302 -14.32 9.80 4.55
C TYR A 302 -13.23 10.82 4.14
N ILE A 303 -11.96 10.38 4.11
CA ILE A 303 -10.82 11.19 3.70
C ILE A 303 -10.96 11.69 2.25
N GLU A 304 -11.52 10.88 1.37
CA GLU A 304 -11.76 11.21 -0.03
C GLU A 304 -12.86 12.28 -0.20
N ALA A 305 -13.85 12.32 0.69
CA ALA A 305 -14.79 13.44 0.77
C ALA A 305 -14.14 14.71 1.30
N LEU A 306 -13.27 14.62 2.32
CA LEU A 306 -12.51 15.78 2.82
C LEU A 306 -11.64 16.41 1.72
N LYS A 307 -10.94 15.60 0.91
CA LYS A 307 -10.12 16.05 -0.23
C LYS A 307 -10.89 16.98 -1.17
N LYS A 308 -12.12 16.63 -1.50
CA LYS A 308 -12.98 17.37 -2.45
C LYS A 308 -13.47 18.69 -1.88
N MET A 309 -13.80 18.72 -0.59
CA MET A 309 -14.17 19.95 0.12
C MET A 309 -12.97 20.89 0.35
N SER A 310 -11.82 20.33 0.72
CA SER A 310 -10.53 21.03 0.88
C SER A 310 -10.07 21.68 -0.43
N TRP A 311 -10.14 20.96 -1.54
CA TRP A 311 -9.88 21.51 -2.87
C TRP A 311 -10.83 22.69 -3.20
N ARG A 312 -12.12 22.58 -2.84
CA ARG A 312 -13.12 23.65 -2.96
C ARG A 312 -12.81 24.89 -2.12
N ILE A 313 -12.18 24.76 -0.95
CA ILE A 313 -11.66 25.91 -0.18
C ILE A 313 -10.56 26.60 -0.99
N ASN A 314 -9.59 25.83 -1.48
CA ASN A 314 -8.42 26.35 -2.18
C ASN A 314 -8.77 27.09 -3.47
N ASP A 315 -9.74 26.62 -4.27
CA ASP A 315 -10.24 27.37 -5.42
C ASP A 315 -10.97 28.66 -5.01
N ARG A 316 -11.89 28.58 -4.04
CA ARG A 316 -12.66 29.74 -3.58
C ARG A 316 -11.79 30.81 -2.93
N TYR A 317 -10.72 30.42 -2.23
CA TYR A 317 -9.71 31.33 -1.72
C TYR A 317 -8.94 32.01 -2.86
N LYS A 318 -8.38 31.24 -3.81
CA LYS A 318 -7.63 31.79 -4.95
C LYS A 318 -8.47 32.73 -5.82
N SER A 319 -9.73 32.36 -6.10
CA SER A 319 -10.65 33.22 -6.85
C SER A 319 -11.07 34.49 -6.08
N SER A 320 -11.09 34.47 -4.73
CA SER A 320 -11.35 35.66 -3.91
C SER A 320 -10.22 36.70 -3.90
N LEU A 321 -8.98 36.34 -4.26
CA LEU A 321 -7.84 37.27 -4.31
C LEU A 321 -8.05 38.38 -5.34
N ASN A 322 -8.76 38.08 -6.43
CA ASN A 322 -9.00 39.01 -7.54
C ASN A 322 -10.31 39.82 -7.37
N ILE A 323 -11.01 39.68 -6.23
CA ILE A 323 -12.30 40.34 -5.97
C ILE A 323 -12.06 41.48 -4.97
N GLN A 324 -12.25 42.73 -5.43
CA GLN A 324 -12.06 43.94 -4.62
C GLN A 324 -13.09 44.08 -3.48
N GLU A 325 -14.26 43.44 -3.61
CA GLU A 325 -15.33 43.44 -2.60
C GLU A 325 -15.04 42.53 -1.38
N ILE A 326 -13.93 41.78 -1.36
CA ILE A 326 -13.57 40.84 -0.29
C ILE A 326 -12.29 41.34 0.39
N THR A 327 -12.38 41.70 1.67
CA THR A 327 -11.25 42.23 2.44
C THR A 327 -10.31 41.10 2.90
N ASP A 328 -9.08 41.46 3.29
CA ASP A 328 -8.18 40.47 3.92
C ASP A 328 -8.72 39.96 5.27
N SER A 329 -9.55 40.75 5.97
CA SER A 329 -10.26 40.27 7.16
C SER A 329 -11.28 39.17 6.81
N ASP A 330 -12.03 39.32 5.71
CA ASP A 330 -12.94 38.27 5.22
C ASP A 330 -12.16 37.01 4.81
N ARG A 331 -10.99 37.18 4.16
CA ARG A 331 -10.11 36.07 3.75
C ARG A 331 -9.54 35.30 4.94
N ILE A 332 -9.18 36.00 6.02
CA ILE A 332 -8.75 35.39 7.29
C ILE A 332 -9.92 34.68 7.96
N GLU A 333 -11.06 35.36 8.16
CA GLU A 333 -12.29 34.81 8.76
C GLU A 333 -12.75 33.51 8.05
N PHE A 334 -12.67 33.48 6.72
CA PHE A 334 -12.98 32.31 5.90
C PHE A 334 -12.01 31.14 6.13
N LEU A 335 -10.70 31.41 6.24
CA LEU A 335 -9.70 30.38 6.53
C LEU A 335 -9.83 29.85 7.96
N GLU A 336 -10.09 30.70 8.94
CA GLU A 336 -10.31 30.33 10.35
C GLU A 336 -11.55 29.44 10.49
N LYS A 337 -12.70 29.87 9.96
CA LYS A 337 -13.94 29.07 9.98
C LYS A 337 -13.79 27.74 9.23
N SER A 338 -13.06 27.73 8.11
CA SER A 338 -12.72 26.49 7.41
C SER A 338 -11.84 25.57 8.28
N THR A 339 -10.83 26.13 8.94
CA THR A 339 -9.91 25.42 9.85
C THR A 339 -10.65 24.80 11.03
N GLU A 340 -11.55 25.55 11.68
CA GLU A 340 -12.43 25.02 12.75
C GLU A 340 -13.34 23.88 12.28
N VAL A 341 -13.88 24.01 11.07
CA VAL A 341 -14.81 23.02 10.50
C VAL A 341 -14.10 21.70 10.22
N PHE A 342 -12.91 21.73 9.61
CA PHE A 342 -12.14 20.52 9.36
C PHE A 342 -11.45 19.97 10.63
N ALA A 343 -11.22 20.78 11.65
CA ALA A 343 -10.79 20.29 12.97
C ALA A 343 -11.85 19.43 13.69
N LYS A 344 -13.11 19.41 13.21
CA LYS A 344 -14.20 18.54 13.68
C LYS A 344 -14.32 17.24 12.86
N ALA A 345 -13.40 17.01 11.93
CA ALA A 345 -13.35 15.78 11.14
C ALA A 345 -12.83 14.59 11.96
N LYS A 346 -13.47 13.43 11.81
CA LYS A 346 -13.13 12.16 12.49
C LYS A 346 -11.78 11.57 12.04
N TYR A 347 -11.36 11.87 10.81
CA TYR A 347 -10.10 11.42 10.21
C TYR A 347 -9.43 12.57 9.47
N ILE A 348 -8.11 12.72 9.62
CA ILE A 348 -7.31 13.80 9.00
C ILE A 348 -6.11 13.17 8.28
N ASP A 349 -5.95 13.46 6.99
CA ASP A 349 -4.88 12.94 6.12
C ASP A 349 -3.97 14.08 5.67
N ASP A 350 -2.65 13.88 5.74
CA ASP A 350 -1.60 14.81 5.24
C ASP A 350 -1.71 15.07 3.72
N ARG A 351 -2.56 14.31 3.03
CA ARG A 351 -2.87 14.43 1.60
C ARG A 351 -4.29 14.93 1.33
N ALA A 352 -5.09 15.20 2.37
CA ALA A 352 -6.42 15.81 2.22
C ALA A 352 -6.36 17.34 2.15
N PHE A 353 -5.31 17.92 2.72
CA PHE A 353 -4.98 19.33 2.64
C PHE A 353 -3.66 19.46 1.89
N ASP A 354 -3.48 20.56 1.18
CA ASP A 354 -2.16 20.91 0.69
C ASP A 354 -1.23 21.27 1.86
N ARG A 355 0.07 21.22 1.62
CA ARG A 355 1.08 21.46 2.66
C ARG A 355 0.97 22.85 3.31
N GLN A 356 0.57 23.89 2.58
CA GLN A 356 0.42 25.24 3.12
C GLN A 356 -0.79 25.34 4.06
N THR A 357 -1.88 24.63 3.76
CA THR A 357 -3.05 24.49 4.64
C THR A 357 -2.72 23.65 5.89
N ILE A 358 -1.89 22.61 5.77
CA ILE A 358 -1.39 21.85 6.92
C ILE A 358 -0.48 22.71 7.79
N GLU A 359 0.46 23.44 7.21
CA GLU A 359 1.36 24.34 7.95
C GLU A 359 0.56 25.47 8.64
N LYS A 360 -0.55 25.94 8.07
CA LYS A 360 -1.51 26.84 8.75
C LYS A 360 -2.24 26.15 9.91
N LEU A 361 -2.71 24.91 9.75
CA LEU A 361 -3.33 24.10 10.80
C LEU A 361 -2.36 23.83 11.97
N GLU A 362 -1.13 23.41 11.68
CA GLU A 362 -0.07 23.16 12.66
C GLU A 362 0.29 24.44 13.43
N ASN A 363 0.44 25.57 12.73
CA ASN A 363 0.66 26.87 13.36
C ASN A 363 -0.53 27.33 14.21
N TYR A 364 -1.78 27.16 13.75
CA TYR A 364 -2.97 27.51 14.55
C TYR A 364 -3.05 26.69 15.85
N ILE A 365 -2.83 25.37 15.76
CA ILE A 365 -2.83 24.48 16.94
C ILE A 365 -1.70 24.87 17.91
N ARG A 366 -0.53 25.27 17.40
CA ARG A 366 0.59 25.77 18.21
C ARG A 366 0.29 27.12 18.87
N VAL A 367 -0.27 28.09 18.14
CA VAL A 367 -0.66 29.40 18.69
C VAL A 367 -1.68 29.26 19.83
N GLN A 368 -2.55 28.23 19.77
CA GLN A 368 -3.54 27.93 20.79
C GLN A 368 -2.99 27.14 22.01
N ASN A 369 -1.77 26.56 21.95
CA ASN A 369 -1.26 25.66 22.99
C ASN A 369 0.27 25.78 23.17
N THR A 370 0.74 26.30 24.30
CA THR A 370 2.18 26.36 24.62
C THR A 370 2.80 24.96 24.66
N LEU A 371 3.85 24.72 23.86
CA LEU A 371 4.59 23.47 23.83
C LEU A 371 5.77 23.50 24.81
N ILE A 372 5.75 22.61 25.81
CA ILE A 372 6.76 22.53 26.86
C ILE A 372 7.44 21.17 26.82
N ILE A 373 8.76 21.13 26.63
CA ILE A 373 9.56 19.93 26.92
C ILE A 373 10.01 20.01 28.39
N SER A 374 9.85 18.91 29.13
CA SER A 374 9.98 18.88 30.59
C SER A 374 10.79 17.64 31.02
N LEU A 375 11.87 17.86 31.77
CA LEU A 375 12.76 16.80 32.27
C LEU A 375 13.19 17.04 33.71
N THR A 376 13.95 16.10 34.28
CA THR A 376 14.48 16.21 35.65
C THR A 376 15.80 15.48 35.79
N SER A 377 16.64 15.91 36.75
CA SER A 377 17.87 15.19 37.10
C SER A 377 18.15 15.24 38.62
N TYR A 378 19.31 14.71 39.01
CA TYR A 378 19.79 14.57 40.38
C TYR A 378 21.35 14.55 40.40
N PRO A 379 22.01 14.74 41.56
CA PRO A 379 23.44 15.07 41.62
C PRO A 379 24.38 14.17 40.82
N THR A 380 24.21 12.84 40.80
CA THR A 380 25.06 11.92 40.01
C THR A 380 25.06 12.24 38.50
N ARG A 381 23.94 12.73 37.95
CA ARG A 381 23.79 12.99 36.50
C ARG A 381 23.84 14.47 36.12
N ILE A 382 23.97 15.39 37.08
CA ILE A 382 23.98 16.83 36.81
C ILE A 382 25.16 17.27 35.93
N ASN A 383 26.30 16.57 36.04
CA ASN A 383 27.47 16.81 35.20
C ASN A 383 27.22 16.46 33.72
N SER A 384 26.39 15.45 33.42
CA SER A 384 26.19 14.90 32.08
C SER A 384 24.88 15.33 31.38
N VAL A 385 23.90 15.88 32.11
CA VAL A 385 22.56 16.19 31.56
C VAL A 385 22.57 17.27 30.46
N HIS A 386 23.62 18.11 30.39
CA HIS A 386 23.81 19.10 29.33
C HIS A 386 23.71 18.49 27.91
N LEU A 387 24.33 17.33 27.69
CA LEU A 387 24.30 16.63 26.39
C LEU A 387 22.88 16.23 25.96
N CYS A 388 22.03 15.84 26.93
CA CYS A 388 20.61 15.60 26.66
C CYS A 388 19.91 16.92 26.28
N ILE A 389 20.12 17.96 27.09
CA ILE A 389 19.50 19.29 26.92
C ILE A 389 19.87 19.92 25.58
N GLU A 390 21.11 19.82 25.12
CA GLU A 390 21.56 20.26 23.80
C GLU A 390 20.76 19.60 22.66
N THR A 391 20.43 18.30 22.78
CA THR A 391 19.58 17.63 21.79
C THR A 391 18.10 18.04 21.85
N LEU A 392 17.62 18.44 23.04
CA LEU A 392 16.26 18.96 23.25
C LEU A 392 16.11 20.42 22.80
N LEU A 393 17.16 21.23 22.94
CA LEU A 393 17.25 22.57 22.36
C LEU A 393 17.31 22.52 20.84
N ASN A 394 18.00 21.53 20.24
CA ASN A 394 18.22 21.43 18.80
C ASN A 394 17.11 20.74 17.98
N GLN A 395 15.94 20.48 18.57
CA GLN A 395 14.77 19.91 17.88
C GLN A 395 14.34 20.73 16.65
N SER A 396 13.79 20.05 15.63
CA SER A 396 13.18 20.66 14.43
C SER A 396 11.92 21.44 14.79
N LEU A 397 11.05 20.83 15.59
CA LEU A 397 9.99 21.53 16.31
C LEU A 397 10.56 22.05 17.62
N LYS A 398 10.98 23.33 17.62
CA LYS A 398 11.43 24.04 18.82
C LYS A 398 10.28 24.12 19.84
N PRO A 399 10.50 23.80 21.13
CA PRO A 399 9.52 24.05 22.18
C PRO A 399 9.43 25.56 22.47
N ASP A 400 8.33 25.98 23.07
CA ASP A 400 8.18 27.34 23.58
C ASP A 400 8.79 27.47 25.00
N LYS A 401 9.00 26.34 25.71
CA LYS A 401 9.85 26.21 26.92
C LYS A 401 10.54 24.84 27.00
N LEU A 402 11.81 24.81 27.40
CA LEU A 402 12.51 23.60 27.84
C LEU A 402 12.81 23.72 29.35
N ILE A 403 12.24 22.84 30.18
CA ILE A 403 12.28 22.98 31.64
C ILE A 403 13.00 21.80 32.32
N LEU A 404 14.11 22.08 32.98
CA LEU A 404 14.81 21.14 33.86
C LEU A 404 14.36 21.35 35.31
N TRP A 405 13.64 20.38 35.87
CA TRP A 405 13.25 20.41 37.29
C TRP A 405 14.30 19.77 38.20
N LEU A 406 14.75 20.52 39.19
CA LEU A 406 15.67 20.08 40.24
C LEU A 406 15.02 20.19 41.63
N ALA A 407 15.54 19.42 42.59
CA ALA A 407 15.03 19.39 43.96
C ALA A 407 15.93 20.22 44.88
N LYS A 408 15.33 21.14 45.65
CA LYS A 408 16.06 22.04 46.57
C LYS A 408 16.84 21.27 47.64
N GLU A 409 16.31 20.11 48.04
CA GLU A 409 16.90 19.20 49.04
C GLU A 409 18.05 18.34 48.48
N GLN A 410 18.33 18.43 47.17
CA GLN A 410 19.45 17.75 46.51
C GLN A 410 20.55 18.73 46.04
N PHE A 411 20.25 20.03 46.04
CA PHE A 411 21.13 21.13 45.61
C PHE A 411 20.84 22.34 46.53
N PRO A 412 21.38 22.35 47.77
CA PRO A 412 21.03 23.34 48.79
C PRO A 412 21.43 24.78 48.41
N ASN A 413 22.52 24.96 47.66
CA ASN A 413 23.01 26.24 47.16
C ASN A 413 22.40 26.59 45.77
N ARG A 414 21.51 25.75 45.26
CA ARG A 414 20.78 25.90 43.99
C ARG A 414 21.69 25.96 42.78
N GLU A 415 21.92 27.15 42.21
CA GLU A 415 22.68 27.31 40.96
C GLU A 415 24.18 27.20 41.19
N ASP A 416 24.67 27.49 42.40
CA ASP A 416 26.08 27.33 42.77
C ASP A 416 26.50 25.85 42.86
N ASP A 417 25.54 24.92 43.00
CA ASP A 417 25.76 23.47 42.94
C ASP A 417 25.73 22.92 41.49
N LEU A 418 25.55 23.78 40.46
CA LEU A 418 25.38 23.36 39.07
C LEU A 418 26.64 23.63 38.22
N PRO A 419 26.97 22.75 37.26
CA PRO A 419 28.11 22.97 36.37
C PRO A 419 27.93 24.20 35.48
N GLN A 420 29.02 24.95 35.25
CA GLN A 420 29.02 26.16 34.41
C GLN A 420 28.44 25.94 33.01
N HIS A 421 28.79 24.83 32.36
CA HIS A 421 28.25 24.47 31.04
C HIS A 421 26.73 24.21 31.04
N LEU A 422 26.15 23.74 32.15
CA LEU A 422 24.70 23.61 32.30
C LEU A 422 24.02 24.97 32.51
N LEU A 423 24.68 25.90 33.23
CA LEU A 423 24.20 27.27 33.43
C LEU A 423 24.24 28.10 32.15
N GLN A 424 25.24 27.88 31.28
CA GLN A 424 25.37 28.56 29.99
C GLN A 424 24.17 28.31 29.06
N LEU A 425 23.64 27.08 29.03
CA LEU A 425 22.44 26.71 28.26
C LEU A 425 21.17 27.49 28.66
N LYS A 426 21.15 28.20 29.79
CA LYS A 426 20.06 29.15 30.13
C LYS A 426 19.96 30.29 29.10
N GLN A 427 21.07 30.68 28.48
CA GLN A 427 21.09 31.69 27.41
C GLN A 427 20.52 31.15 26.09
N GLU A 428 20.55 29.82 25.88
CA GLU A 428 20.00 29.14 24.70
C GLU A 428 18.51 28.74 24.85
N GLY A 429 17.91 28.98 26.02
CA GLY A 429 16.47 28.76 26.28
C GLY A 429 16.14 27.69 27.34
N LEU A 430 17.12 27.21 28.11
CA LEU A 430 16.86 26.33 29.25
C LEU A 430 16.28 27.09 30.45
N ASP A 431 15.11 26.66 30.95
CA ASP A 431 14.51 27.10 32.21
C ASP A 431 14.84 26.10 33.33
N ILE A 432 15.65 26.49 34.32
CA ILE A 432 15.98 25.64 35.48
C ILE A 432 15.02 25.98 36.63
N GLN A 433 14.22 25.00 37.05
CA GLN A 433 13.10 25.20 37.98
C GLN A 433 13.22 24.34 39.25
N TRP A 434 12.84 24.94 40.39
CA TRP A 434 13.15 24.41 41.72
C TRP A 434 11.91 23.93 42.47
N CYS A 435 11.83 22.64 42.73
CA CYS A 435 10.73 21.97 43.44
C CYS A 435 11.21 21.20 44.69
N SER A 436 10.29 20.53 45.38
CA SER A 436 10.61 19.58 46.45
C SER A 436 11.05 18.22 45.89
N ASN A 437 11.69 17.38 46.70
CA ASN A 437 12.25 16.11 46.27
C ASN A 437 11.20 15.00 46.13
N ILE A 438 10.30 15.16 45.16
CA ILE A 438 9.36 14.13 44.72
C ILE A 438 10.02 13.13 43.73
N ARG A 439 11.35 12.92 43.77
CA ARG A 439 12.07 11.95 42.91
C ARG A 439 11.84 12.19 41.41
N SER A 440 11.63 11.15 40.59
CA SER A 440 11.48 11.28 39.13
C SER A 440 10.19 11.99 38.69
N TYR A 441 9.16 12.04 39.55
CA TYR A 441 7.90 12.77 39.32
C TYR A 441 8.09 14.26 39.00
N LYS A 442 9.24 14.83 39.40
CA LYS A 442 9.68 16.20 39.07
C LYS A 442 9.62 16.48 37.57
N LYS A 443 9.77 15.47 36.70
CA LYS A 443 9.70 15.63 35.23
C LYS A 443 8.31 16.05 34.69
N LEU A 444 7.24 15.94 35.47
CA LEU A 444 5.87 16.23 35.00
C LEU A 444 4.94 16.90 36.02
N ILE A 445 4.89 16.46 37.29
CA ILE A 445 3.91 16.99 38.26
C ILE A 445 4.06 18.51 38.49
N PRO A 446 5.28 19.07 38.66
CA PRO A 446 5.45 20.52 38.81
C PRO A 446 5.04 21.29 37.54
N THR A 447 5.31 20.74 36.35
CA THR A 447 4.91 21.33 35.06
C THR A 447 3.38 21.36 34.92
N LEU A 448 2.68 20.27 35.24
CA LEU A 448 1.20 20.22 35.26
C LEU A 448 0.59 21.22 36.24
N LYS A 449 1.25 21.50 37.37
CA LYS A 449 0.80 22.51 38.35
C LYS A 449 1.04 23.94 37.86
N LYS A 450 2.15 24.20 37.16
CA LYS A 450 2.56 25.54 36.71
C LYS A 450 1.94 25.93 35.36
N TYR A 451 1.62 24.95 34.52
CA TYR A 451 1.12 25.13 33.15
C TYR A 451 0.03 24.06 32.83
N PRO A 452 -1.18 24.16 33.43
CA PRO A 452 -2.24 23.14 33.26
C PRO A 452 -2.77 23.04 31.82
N ASP A 453 -2.68 24.13 31.06
CA ASP A 453 -3.21 24.25 29.69
C ASP A 453 -2.11 24.12 28.61
N ALA A 454 -0.93 23.59 28.96
CA ALA A 454 0.18 23.37 28.03
C ALA A 454 0.18 21.95 27.41
N LEU A 455 0.74 21.84 26.20
CA LEU A 455 1.18 20.57 25.61
C LEU A 455 2.53 20.19 26.22
N ILE A 456 2.58 19.16 27.05
CA ILE A 456 3.81 18.78 27.77
C ILE A 456 4.41 17.51 27.17
N ILE A 457 5.68 17.55 26.76
CA ILE A 457 6.45 16.36 26.37
C ILE A 457 7.49 16.06 27.46
N THR A 458 7.48 14.86 28.04
CA THR A 458 8.49 14.46 29.03
C THR A 458 9.73 13.83 28.41
N ALA A 459 10.92 14.20 28.89
CA ALA A 459 12.21 13.56 28.56
C ALA A 459 12.93 13.02 29.81
N ASP A 460 13.86 12.09 29.59
CA ASP A 460 14.76 11.51 30.60
C ASP A 460 16.19 12.09 30.43
N ASP A 461 16.95 12.20 31.52
CA ASP A 461 18.26 12.89 31.58
C ASP A 461 19.48 12.05 31.14
N ASP A 462 19.27 10.86 30.57
CA ASP A 462 20.33 9.96 30.10
C ASP A 462 20.25 9.58 28.60
N ILE A 463 19.42 10.27 27.82
CA ILE A 463 19.16 10.01 26.39
C ILE A 463 19.51 11.22 25.52
N ASN A 464 20.26 10.98 24.42
CA ASN A 464 20.43 11.91 23.31
C ASN A 464 19.28 11.74 22.31
N TYR A 465 18.48 12.79 22.09
CA TYR A 465 17.26 12.72 21.29
C TYR A 465 17.49 13.10 19.81
N PRO A 466 17.00 12.32 18.83
CA PRO A 466 16.99 12.71 17.42
C PRO A 466 16.25 14.03 17.18
N ARG A 467 16.66 14.76 16.14
CA ARG A 467 16.18 16.12 15.84
C ARG A 467 14.67 16.22 15.62
N ASP A 468 14.05 15.15 15.12
CA ASP A 468 12.63 15.04 14.77
C ASP A 468 11.74 14.47 15.91
N TRP A 469 12.31 14.16 17.08
CA TRP A 469 11.65 13.47 18.17
C TRP A 469 10.37 14.18 18.67
N ALA A 470 10.45 15.48 18.93
CA ALA A 470 9.31 16.29 19.36
C ALA A 470 8.30 16.51 18.21
N GLU A 471 8.79 16.68 16.99
CA GLU A 471 7.97 16.89 15.79
C GLU A 471 7.09 15.66 15.50
N ILE A 472 7.63 14.44 15.59
CA ILE A 472 6.87 13.20 15.39
C ILE A 472 5.74 13.05 16.42
N LEU A 473 5.96 13.43 17.69
CA LEU A 473 4.92 13.40 18.71
C LEU A 473 3.83 14.44 18.43
N PHE A 474 4.20 15.69 18.15
CA PHE A 474 3.26 16.77 17.85
C PHE A 474 2.43 16.46 16.60
N LYS A 475 3.06 16.01 15.50
CA LYS A 475 2.35 15.63 14.26
C LYS A 475 1.47 14.39 14.41
N SER A 476 1.68 13.57 15.44
CA SER A 476 0.75 12.49 15.80
C SER A 476 -0.45 13.03 16.58
N TYR A 477 -0.21 13.94 17.55
CA TYR A 477 -1.26 14.64 18.29
C TYR A 477 -2.18 15.49 17.39
N VAL A 478 -1.63 16.18 16.39
CA VAL A 478 -2.41 16.96 15.40
C VAL A 478 -3.46 16.10 14.67
N LYS A 479 -3.20 14.80 14.50
CA LYS A 479 -4.06 13.85 13.76
C LYS A 479 -5.10 13.16 14.64
N ASP A 480 -4.73 12.84 15.89
CA ASP A 480 -5.65 12.35 16.92
C ASP A 480 -5.24 12.95 18.26
N ARG A 481 -6.06 13.89 18.73
CA ARG A 481 -5.89 14.62 20.00
C ARG A 481 -6.40 13.87 21.23
N GLU A 482 -7.18 12.81 21.01
CA GLU A 482 -7.78 11.98 22.07
C GLU A 482 -6.87 10.84 22.53
N THR A 483 -5.84 10.53 21.72
CA THR A 483 -4.78 9.56 22.00
C THR A 483 -3.53 10.24 22.58
N ILE A 484 -2.93 9.60 23.59
CA ILE A 484 -1.62 9.94 24.15
C ILE A 484 -0.53 9.30 23.30
N TRP A 485 0.39 10.10 22.78
CA TRP A 485 1.42 9.62 21.87
C TRP A 485 2.76 9.42 22.58
N ALA A 486 3.36 8.24 22.38
CA ALA A 486 4.64 7.87 22.98
C ALA A 486 5.51 7.04 22.04
N HIS A 487 6.82 7.29 21.97
CA HIS A 487 7.72 6.47 21.13
C HIS A 487 8.05 5.10 21.76
N ARG A 488 8.09 5.01 23.11
CA ARG A 488 8.49 3.78 23.84
C ARG A 488 7.35 3.28 24.72
N VAL A 489 6.64 2.27 24.21
CA VAL A 489 5.44 1.68 24.82
C VAL A 489 5.66 0.20 25.09
N HIS A 490 5.16 -0.28 26.23
CA HIS A 490 5.07 -1.69 26.59
C HIS A 490 3.60 -2.16 26.51
N ARG A 491 3.37 -3.46 26.33
CA ARG A 491 2.01 -4.03 26.32
C ARG A 491 1.77 -4.87 27.57
N ILE A 492 0.76 -4.49 28.33
CA ILE A 492 0.27 -5.24 29.50
C ILE A 492 -0.32 -6.57 29.02
N VAL A 493 0.02 -7.66 29.71
CA VAL A 493 -0.41 -9.03 29.39
C VAL A 493 -1.14 -9.61 30.60
N PHE A 494 -2.24 -10.31 30.35
CA PHE A 494 -3.06 -10.97 31.37
C PHE A 494 -2.79 -12.49 31.44
N ASP A 495 -3.31 -13.11 32.50
CA ASP A 495 -3.39 -14.56 32.72
C ASP A 495 -4.32 -15.29 31.73
N GLN A 496 -4.73 -16.54 32.01
CA GLN A 496 -5.52 -17.33 31.05
C GLN A 496 -7.03 -17.01 30.95
N ASP A 497 -7.55 -16.11 31.79
CA ASP A 497 -9.00 -15.82 31.85
C ASP A 497 -9.30 -14.30 31.92
N ALA A 498 -8.29 -13.47 31.64
CA ALA A 498 -8.30 -12.02 31.80
C ALA A 498 -8.77 -11.58 33.21
N GLN A 499 -8.18 -12.21 34.23
CA GLN A 499 -8.40 -11.91 35.65
C GLN A 499 -7.17 -11.19 36.22
N GLU A 500 -6.03 -11.86 36.31
CA GLU A 500 -4.77 -11.30 36.80
C GLU A 500 -3.88 -10.73 35.69
N ILE A 501 -3.11 -9.69 36.02
CA ILE A 501 -2.06 -9.13 35.16
C ILE A 501 -0.74 -9.88 35.44
N LEU A 502 -0.08 -10.35 34.39
CA LEU A 502 1.21 -11.02 34.50
C LEU A 502 2.30 -10.06 35.02
N PRO A 503 3.35 -10.57 35.68
CA PRO A 503 4.45 -9.72 36.16
C PRO A 503 5.05 -8.83 35.08
N TYR A 504 5.52 -7.64 35.46
CA TYR A 504 6.08 -6.61 34.58
C TYR A 504 7.17 -7.15 33.65
N ASN A 505 8.00 -8.08 34.14
CA ASN A 505 9.04 -8.75 33.33
C ASN A 505 8.52 -9.77 32.28
N LYS A 506 7.19 -9.95 32.16
CA LYS A 506 6.50 -10.74 31.13
C LYS A 506 5.75 -9.87 30.12
N TRP A 507 5.74 -8.55 30.29
CA TRP A 507 5.06 -7.64 29.38
C TRP A 507 5.77 -7.57 28.02
N GLY A 508 5.04 -7.14 26.99
CA GLY A 508 5.64 -6.92 25.68
C GLY A 508 6.51 -5.68 25.70
N ASN A 509 7.83 -5.82 25.69
CA ASN A 509 8.74 -4.68 25.56
C ASN A 509 8.68 -4.10 24.13
N CYS A 510 8.65 -2.78 24.01
CA CYS A 510 8.68 -2.00 22.76
C CYS A 510 7.81 -2.59 21.62
N VAL A 511 6.50 -2.71 21.85
CA VAL A 511 5.61 -3.45 20.95
C VAL A 511 5.44 -2.79 19.58
N THR A 512 5.49 -3.60 18.53
CA THR A 512 5.30 -3.18 17.14
C THR A 512 3.82 -3.22 16.73
N GLY A 513 3.15 -2.07 16.79
CA GLY A 513 1.80 -1.84 16.27
C GLY A 513 1.39 -0.39 16.49
N TYR A 514 0.49 0.16 15.68
CA TYR A 514 0.11 1.59 15.75
C TYR A 514 -1.18 1.85 16.55
N GLU A 515 -1.93 0.78 16.89
CA GLU A 515 -3.25 0.82 17.54
C GLU A 515 -3.24 1.46 18.95
N PRO A 516 -3.98 2.57 19.16
CA PRO A 516 -4.18 3.15 20.48
C PRO A 516 -4.97 2.23 21.43
N SER A 517 -4.48 2.03 22.65
CA SER A 517 -5.13 1.12 23.62
C SER A 517 -4.90 1.51 25.08
N PHE A 518 -5.78 1.05 25.98
CA PHE A 518 -5.57 1.11 27.44
C PHE A 518 -4.52 0.10 27.93
N LEU A 519 -4.33 -1.00 27.20
CA LEU A 519 -3.33 -2.03 27.49
C LEU A 519 -1.90 -1.60 27.10
N ASN A 520 -1.75 -0.44 26.46
CA ASN A 520 -0.47 0.16 26.12
C ASN A 520 0.02 0.99 27.31
N PHE A 521 1.25 0.73 27.74
CA PHE A 521 1.91 1.36 28.88
C PHE A 521 3.05 2.23 28.37
N ALA A 522 2.89 3.56 28.42
CA ALA A 522 3.92 4.50 28.02
C ALA A 522 5.08 4.51 29.03
N THR A 523 6.31 4.74 28.56
CA THR A 523 7.49 4.92 29.42
C THR A 523 8.25 6.18 29.02
N SER A 524 8.75 6.94 29.99
CA SER A 524 9.28 8.30 29.74
C SER A 524 10.50 8.34 28.84
N GLY A 525 11.42 7.38 28.95
CA GLY A 525 12.63 7.25 28.12
C GLY A 525 12.39 6.84 26.66
N GLY A 526 11.23 7.16 26.11
CA GLY A 526 11.02 7.35 24.68
C GLY A 526 10.48 8.74 24.31
N GLY A 527 10.03 9.54 25.26
CA GLY A 527 9.15 10.68 25.02
C GLY A 527 7.69 10.26 25.01
N VAL A 528 6.88 11.06 25.73
CA VAL A 528 5.43 10.95 25.83
C VAL A 528 4.86 12.38 25.78
N LEU A 529 3.89 12.62 24.91
CA LEU A 529 3.17 13.90 24.78
C LEU A 529 1.84 13.81 25.53
N TYR A 530 1.65 14.74 26.46
CA TYR A 530 0.47 14.89 27.31
C TYR A 530 -0.29 16.16 26.90
N PRO A 531 -1.50 16.04 26.33
CA PRO A 531 -2.37 17.20 26.06
C PRO A 531 -2.89 17.87 27.33
N PRO A 532 -3.32 19.15 27.23
CA PRO A 532 -4.08 19.82 28.29
C PRO A 532 -5.21 18.94 28.82
N ASN A 533 -5.39 18.93 30.15
CA ASN A 533 -6.49 18.23 30.83
C ASN A 533 -6.62 16.71 30.49
N CYS A 534 -5.52 16.03 30.11
CA CYS A 534 -5.56 14.61 29.71
C CYS A 534 -5.57 13.58 30.86
N PHE A 535 -5.31 14.01 32.11
CA PHE A 535 -5.28 13.16 33.31
C PHE A 535 -6.53 13.35 34.18
N ASP A 536 -6.86 12.38 35.04
CA ASP A 536 -7.84 12.59 36.09
C ASP A 536 -7.25 13.37 37.28
N LYS A 537 -8.13 13.96 38.10
CA LYS A 537 -7.78 14.88 39.18
C LYS A 537 -6.85 14.29 40.26
N GLY A 538 -6.67 12.97 40.31
CA GLY A 538 -5.75 12.29 41.22
C GLY A 538 -4.26 12.51 40.91
N ILE A 539 -3.89 12.83 39.67
CA ILE A 539 -2.50 12.91 39.18
C ILE A 539 -1.58 13.78 40.06
N LEU A 540 -2.10 14.89 40.60
CA LEU A 540 -1.33 15.88 41.38
C LEU A 540 -1.10 15.47 42.85
N ASN A 541 -1.56 14.29 43.28
CA ASN A 541 -1.46 13.85 44.68
C ASN A 541 -0.10 13.22 44.99
N GLU A 542 0.94 14.06 45.12
CA GLU A 542 2.33 13.67 45.39
C GLU A 542 2.49 12.72 46.58
N LYS A 543 1.72 12.91 47.66
CA LYS A 543 1.75 12.02 48.83
C LYS A 543 1.37 10.59 48.45
N LYS A 544 0.24 10.39 47.75
CA LYS A 544 -0.19 9.06 47.26
C LYS A 544 0.74 8.50 46.19
N ALA A 545 1.31 9.36 45.34
CA ALA A 545 2.27 8.96 44.31
C ALA A 545 3.53 8.33 44.95
N LEU A 546 4.08 8.97 45.99
CA LEU A 546 5.23 8.46 46.75
C LEU A 546 4.87 7.29 47.69
N GLU A 547 3.62 7.20 48.16
CA GLU A 547 3.11 6.08 48.97
C GLU A 547 2.94 4.79 48.14
N LEU A 548 2.32 4.89 46.95
CA LEU A 548 1.91 3.74 46.14
C LEU A 548 2.94 3.37 45.05
N CYS A 549 3.65 4.37 44.52
CA CYS A 549 4.66 4.23 43.46
C CYS A 549 5.98 4.97 43.81
N PRO A 550 6.62 4.71 44.98
CA PRO A 550 7.82 5.42 45.46
C PRO A 550 9.02 5.48 44.49
N SER A 551 9.11 4.60 43.49
CA SER A 551 10.21 4.57 42.53
C SER A 551 9.79 4.18 41.11
N ALA A 552 8.55 4.49 40.72
CA ALA A 552 8.01 4.19 39.39
C ALA A 552 6.88 5.15 38.99
N ASP A 553 7.25 6.39 38.68
CA ASP A 553 6.38 7.47 38.24
C ASP A 553 5.64 7.20 36.92
N ASP A 554 6.27 6.47 35.99
CA ASP A 554 5.61 6.01 34.76
C ASP A 554 4.33 5.18 35.05
N ILE A 555 4.30 4.42 36.16
CA ILE A 555 3.11 3.65 36.58
C ILE A 555 1.98 4.59 37.05
N TRP A 556 2.33 5.64 37.80
CA TRP A 556 1.36 6.66 38.26
C TRP A 556 0.76 7.43 37.09
N PHE A 557 1.60 7.86 36.14
CA PHE A 557 1.16 8.61 34.96
C PHE A 557 0.26 7.75 34.07
N TRP A 558 0.67 6.54 33.74
CA TRP A 558 -0.17 5.61 32.96
C TRP A 558 -1.52 5.33 33.65
N ALA A 559 -1.53 5.08 34.96
CA ALA A 559 -2.76 4.81 35.71
C ALA A 559 -3.76 5.98 35.62
N HIS A 560 -3.29 7.22 35.82
CA HIS A 560 -4.12 8.43 35.78
C HIS A 560 -4.53 8.86 34.35
N LEU A 561 -3.90 8.33 33.30
CA LEU A 561 -4.39 8.43 31.91
C LEU A 561 -5.54 7.45 31.64
N VAL A 562 -5.39 6.17 32.03
CA VAL A 562 -6.44 5.16 31.79
C VAL A 562 -7.67 5.43 32.66
N LEU A 563 -7.50 5.94 33.88
CA LEU A 563 -8.60 6.44 34.72
C LEU A 563 -9.34 7.65 34.09
N ALA A 564 -8.63 8.49 33.31
CA ALA A 564 -9.20 9.54 32.48
C ALA A 564 -9.79 9.04 31.14
N ASN A 565 -9.86 7.73 30.93
CA ASN A 565 -10.30 7.10 29.69
C ASN A 565 -9.46 7.49 28.45
N ARG A 566 -8.17 7.83 28.64
CA ARG A 566 -7.22 8.07 27.55
C ARG A 566 -6.54 6.78 27.09
N ARG A 567 -6.42 6.61 25.77
CA ARG A 567 -5.69 5.50 25.13
C ARG A 567 -4.27 5.96 24.80
N ILE A 568 -3.31 5.05 24.83
CA ILE A 568 -1.91 5.33 24.46
C ILE A 568 -1.62 4.71 23.10
N GLY A 569 -1.09 5.50 22.16
CA GLY A 569 -0.72 5.13 20.79
C GLY A 569 0.77 5.27 20.52
N ILE A 570 1.23 4.63 19.43
CA ILE A 570 2.63 4.62 19.00
C ILE A 570 2.71 5.31 17.63
N PRO A 571 3.46 6.42 17.46
CA PRO A 571 3.58 7.10 16.18
C PRO A 571 3.97 6.18 15.02
N LYS A 572 3.44 6.45 13.82
CA LYS A 572 3.75 5.67 12.59
C LYS A 572 5.25 5.58 12.33
N TYR A 573 5.97 6.66 12.63
CA TYR A 573 7.42 6.80 12.51
C TYR A 573 8.13 6.78 13.87
N ALA A 574 7.55 6.12 14.88
CA ALA A 574 8.14 6.06 16.22
C ALA A 574 9.59 5.56 16.19
N LEU A 575 10.44 6.25 16.96
CA LEU A 575 11.89 6.02 17.04
C LEU A 575 12.17 4.77 17.88
N LYS A 576 11.93 3.59 17.28
CA LYS A 576 11.86 2.24 17.89
C LYS A 576 13.11 1.78 18.67
N ASN A 577 14.18 2.56 18.72
CA ASN A 577 15.47 2.25 19.33
C ASN A 577 16.06 3.40 20.17
N LEU A 578 15.27 4.36 20.66
CA LEU A 578 15.78 5.49 21.47
C LEU A 578 16.67 5.09 22.66
N ALA A 579 16.38 3.96 23.31
CA ALA A 579 17.16 3.44 24.44
C ALA A 579 18.17 2.34 24.06
N VAL A 580 18.69 2.35 22.83
CA VAL A 580 19.86 1.54 22.44
C VAL A 580 21.13 2.27 22.85
N GLN A 581 22.16 1.51 23.23
CA GLN A 581 23.42 1.98 23.82
C GLN A 581 24.16 3.09 23.04
N ALA A 582 23.88 3.27 21.74
CA ALA A 582 24.43 4.36 20.91
C ALA A 582 23.81 5.75 21.19
N ASN A 583 22.61 5.80 21.79
CA ASN A 583 21.90 7.04 22.13
C ASN A 583 21.90 7.33 23.64
N LEU A 584 22.38 6.40 24.47
CA LEU A 584 22.50 6.60 25.91
C LEU A 584 23.80 7.36 26.20
N ILE A 585 23.74 8.39 27.04
CA ILE A 585 24.92 9.18 27.37
C ILE A 585 25.95 8.27 28.07
N PRO A 586 27.21 8.20 27.62
CA PRO A 586 28.24 7.32 28.19
C PRO A 586 28.39 7.48 29.71
N GLY A 587 28.66 6.37 30.41
CA GLY A 587 28.80 6.33 31.87
C GLY A 587 27.48 6.35 32.66
N THR A 588 26.43 7.05 32.19
CA THR A 588 25.16 7.23 32.94
C THR A 588 24.47 5.93 33.38
N GLN A 589 24.72 4.83 32.66
CA GLN A 589 24.09 3.53 32.90
C GLN A 589 24.75 2.70 34.00
N LEU A 590 25.95 3.09 34.47
CA LEU A 590 26.68 2.37 35.53
C LEU A 590 25.94 2.37 36.88
N GLU A 591 25.15 3.41 37.17
CA GLU A 591 24.33 3.52 38.39
C GLU A 591 22.81 3.43 38.14
N ALA A 592 22.37 2.99 36.94
CA ALA A 592 20.97 3.09 36.54
C ALA A 592 19.99 2.41 37.53
N LEU A 593 19.01 3.19 38.03
CA LEU A 593 17.96 2.72 38.96
C LEU A 593 17.19 1.50 38.45
N TYR A 594 17.15 1.30 37.13
CA TYR A 594 16.65 0.09 36.46
C TYR A 594 17.15 -1.22 37.11
N TYR A 595 18.46 -1.34 37.38
CA TYR A 595 19.03 -2.53 38.03
C TYR A 595 18.49 -2.74 39.46
N LYS A 596 18.32 -1.66 40.23
CA LYS A 596 17.76 -1.68 41.59
C LYS A 596 16.23 -1.87 41.64
N ASN A 597 15.52 -1.73 40.51
CA ASN A 597 14.06 -1.87 40.40
C ASN A 597 13.63 -3.23 39.82
N MET A 598 14.29 -3.70 38.76
CA MET A 598 14.01 -4.99 38.12
C MET A 598 14.37 -6.18 39.00
N GLY A 599 15.52 -6.14 39.70
CA GLY A 599 16.05 -7.29 40.44
C GLY A 599 15.23 -7.77 41.65
N ASN A 600 14.19 -7.02 42.06
CA ASN A 600 13.43 -7.26 43.30
C ASN A 600 11.89 -7.18 43.12
N ASN A 601 11.38 -7.34 41.88
CA ASN A 601 9.95 -7.26 41.53
C ASN A 601 9.24 -6.00 42.09
N LYS A 602 9.93 -4.84 42.10
CA LYS A 602 9.38 -3.60 42.71
C LYS A 602 8.25 -2.99 41.90
N ASN A 603 8.28 -3.09 40.57
CA ASN A 603 7.20 -2.59 39.72
C ASN A 603 5.89 -3.36 39.98
N ASP A 604 5.97 -4.68 40.17
CA ASP A 604 4.82 -5.53 40.47
C ASP A 604 4.15 -5.18 41.81
N LYS A 605 4.95 -4.85 42.84
CA LYS A 605 4.44 -4.40 44.14
C LYS A 605 3.69 -3.05 44.03
N GLN A 606 4.25 -2.11 43.26
CA GLN A 606 3.65 -0.79 43.03
C GLN A 606 2.38 -0.89 42.17
N LEU A 607 2.38 -1.72 41.12
CA LEU A 607 1.18 -2.05 40.33
C LEU A 607 0.07 -2.64 41.20
N LYS A 608 0.38 -3.61 42.07
CA LYS A 608 -0.62 -4.19 43.00
C LYS A 608 -1.19 -3.15 43.96
N ALA A 609 -0.37 -2.23 44.47
CA ALA A 609 -0.84 -1.12 45.30
C ALA A 609 -1.79 -0.17 44.53
N ILE A 610 -1.48 0.13 43.26
CA ILE A 610 -2.32 0.94 42.38
C ILE A 610 -3.66 0.26 42.05
N PHE A 611 -3.66 -1.03 41.71
CA PHE A 611 -4.92 -1.75 41.43
C PHE A 611 -5.79 -1.92 42.69
N ALA A 612 -5.18 -2.16 43.85
CA ALA A 612 -5.88 -2.16 45.13
C ALA A 612 -6.49 -0.79 45.46
N LYS A 613 -5.83 0.31 45.08
CA LYS A 613 -6.35 1.67 45.30
C LYS A 613 -7.43 2.09 44.30
N TYR A 614 -7.33 1.63 43.06
CA TYR A 614 -8.20 2.01 41.95
C TYR A 614 -8.76 0.77 41.21
N PRO A 615 -9.70 0.00 41.80
CA PRO A 615 -10.21 -1.24 41.18
C PRO A 615 -10.79 -1.04 39.78
N LYS A 616 -11.39 0.13 39.49
CA LYS A 616 -11.90 0.49 38.16
C LYS A 616 -10.82 0.49 37.07
N LEU A 617 -9.56 0.79 37.42
CA LEU A 617 -8.44 0.68 36.47
C LEU A 617 -8.28 -0.76 35.98
N LEU A 618 -8.33 -1.73 36.91
CA LEU A 618 -8.27 -3.16 36.58
C LEU A 618 -9.53 -3.57 35.79
N GLU A 619 -10.72 -3.10 36.16
CA GLU A 619 -11.98 -3.35 35.42
C GLU A 619 -11.90 -2.88 33.96
N THR A 620 -11.42 -1.65 33.70
CA THR A 620 -11.21 -1.12 32.34
C THR A 620 -10.22 -1.97 31.55
N LEU A 621 -9.11 -2.39 32.16
CA LEU A 621 -8.07 -3.19 31.51
C LEU A 621 -8.53 -4.63 31.24
N GLN A 622 -9.25 -5.26 32.18
CA GLN A 622 -9.88 -6.56 31.99
C GLN A 622 -10.95 -6.51 30.90
N THR A 623 -11.78 -5.46 30.88
CA THR A 623 -12.80 -5.26 29.83
C THR A 623 -12.14 -5.10 28.46
N GLN A 624 -11.11 -4.26 28.37
CA GLN A 624 -10.30 -4.14 27.16
C GLN A 624 -9.65 -5.48 26.77
N ALA A 625 -9.16 -6.28 27.72
CA ALA A 625 -8.55 -7.59 27.47
C ALA A 625 -9.55 -8.70 27.08
N LYS A 626 -10.83 -8.53 27.42
CA LYS A 626 -11.95 -9.43 27.04
C LYS A 626 -12.56 -9.07 25.68
N VAL A 627 -12.55 -7.78 25.29
CA VAL A 627 -13.04 -7.28 23.99
C VAL A 627 -11.95 -7.26 22.92
N THR A 628 -10.70 -6.96 23.30
CA THR A 628 -9.54 -7.38 22.50
C THR A 628 -9.58 -8.91 22.42
N PRO A 629 -9.36 -9.54 21.25
CA PRO A 629 -9.38 -11.00 21.16
C PRO A 629 -8.36 -11.59 22.13
N LEU A 630 -8.87 -12.37 23.10
CA LEU A 630 -8.11 -12.91 24.22
C LEU A 630 -6.75 -13.50 23.77
N ILE A 631 -5.67 -12.79 24.09
CA ILE A 631 -4.39 -13.41 24.44
C ILE A 631 -4.47 -13.77 25.92
N SER A 632 -5.57 -14.41 26.30
CA SER A 632 -5.58 -15.87 26.38
C SER A 632 -6.90 -16.53 25.96
N LYS A 633 -6.99 -17.03 24.73
CA LYS A 633 -8.03 -18.03 24.42
C LYS A 633 -7.85 -19.24 25.36
N PRO A 634 -8.91 -19.84 25.93
CA PRO A 634 -8.85 -21.23 26.36
C PRO A 634 -8.33 -22.03 25.16
N ILE A 635 -7.36 -22.93 25.36
CA ILE A 635 -6.40 -23.31 24.31
C ILE A 635 -7.10 -23.97 23.12
N GLY A 636 -7.55 -23.15 22.17
CA GLY A 636 -8.30 -23.58 21.00
C GLY A 636 -7.46 -24.51 20.14
N ALA A 637 -8.11 -25.23 19.24
CA ALA A 637 -7.43 -26.15 18.34
C ALA A 637 -6.27 -25.46 17.59
N ILE A 638 -6.41 -24.17 17.23
CA ILE A 638 -5.33 -23.36 16.65
C ILE A 638 -4.11 -23.29 17.58
N ASN A 639 -4.34 -23.01 18.87
CA ASN A 639 -3.27 -22.86 19.86
C ASN A 639 -2.71 -24.20 20.34
N LEU A 640 -3.49 -25.28 20.37
CA LEU A 640 -3.00 -26.65 20.60
C LEU A 640 -2.08 -27.07 19.45
N VAL A 641 -2.53 -26.92 18.21
CA VAL A 641 -1.74 -27.19 16.99
C VAL A 641 -0.47 -26.34 16.94
N LYS A 642 -0.55 -25.03 17.25
CA LYS A 642 0.63 -24.15 17.32
C LYS A 642 1.55 -24.46 18.51
N ASN A 643 1.07 -25.16 19.55
CA ASN A 643 1.89 -25.59 20.67
C ASN A 643 2.54 -26.97 20.48
N HIS A 644 2.04 -27.79 19.56
CA HIS A 644 2.62 -29.09 19.22
C HIS A 644 4.09 -28.94 18.75
N LEU A 645 4.95 -29.89 19.13
CA LEU A 645 6.39 -29.83 18.84
C LEU A 645 6.67 -29.68 17.33
N ALA A 646 5.89 -30.38 16.50
CA ALA A 646 5.97 -30.26 15.05
C ALA A 646 5.84 -28.81 14.56
N TYR A 647 4.81 -28.06 15.00
CA TYR A 647 4.68 -26.67 14.57
C TYR A 647 5.87 -25.81 15.01
N LYS A 648 6.31 -26.00 16.27
CA LYS A 648 7.45 -25.27 16.83
C LYS A 648 8.73 -25.52 16.03
N PHE A 649 9.07 -26.79 15.78
CA PHE A 649 10.21 -27.17 14.96
C PHE A 649 10.14 -26.58 13.55
N GLY A 650 9.08 -26.87 12.79
CA GLY A 650 8.94 -26.42 11.40
C GLY A 650 8.82 -24.89 11.23
N ARG A 651 8.43 -24.17 12.29
CA ARG A 651 8.46 -22.70 12.33
C ARG A 651 9.87 -22.17 12.60
N GLU A 652 10.71 -22.84 13.38
CA GLU A 652 12.13 -22.46 13.47
C GLU A 652 12.84 -22.70 12.14
N PHE A 653 12.50 -23.76 11.38
CA PHE A 653 12.97 -23.90 9.98
C PHE A 653 12.59 -22.72 9.09
N ALA A 654 11.37 -22.22 9.21
CA ALA A 654 10.92 -21.05 8.47
C ALA A 654 11.69 -19.75 8.81
N LYS A 655 12.41 -19.70 9.95
CA LYS A 655 13.30 -18.59 10.34
C LYS A 655 14.73 -18.73 9.82
N CYS A 656 15.16 -19.92 9.43
CA CYS A 656 16.54 -20.21 9.03
C CYS A 656 16.85 -19.77 7.58
N LYS A 657 16.53 -18.51 7.27
CA LYS A 657 16.78 -17.85 5.99
C LYS A 657 18.23 -17.32 5.88
N ASN A 658 18.89 -17.11 7.01
CA ASN A 658 20.30 -16.68 7.13
C ASN A 658 21.16 -17.88 7.61
N PRO A 659 22.40 -18.06 7.10
CA PRO A 659 23.29 -19.15 7.53
C PRO A 659 23.55 -19.21 9.04
N LEU A 660 23.78 -18.09 9.72
CA LEU A 660 24.14 -18.10 11.15
C LEU A 660 23.04 -18.75 12.01
N ASN A 661 21.78 -18.57 11.61
CA ASN A 661 20.62 -19.19 12.24
C ASN A 661 20.49 -20.69 11.95
N ILE A 662 21.23 -21.23 10.97
CA ILE A 662 21.33 -22.68 10.69
C ILE A 662 22.36 -23.32 11.64
N LEU A 663 23.42 -22.60 12.05
CA LEU A 663 24.38 -23.11 13.04
C LEU A 663 23.74 -23.27 14.43
N THR A 664 22.93 -22.29 14.84
CA THR A 664 22.20 -22.33 16.12
C THR A 664 20.98 -23.25 16.08
N LEU A 665 20.65 -23.85 14.93
CA LEU A 665 19.42 -24.62 14.74
C LEU A 665 19.41 -25.98 15.47
N PRO A 666 20.47 -26.81 15.47
CA PRO A 666 20.48 -28.05 16.26
C PRO A 666 20.32 -27.75 17.75
N PHE A 667 21.03 -26.73 18.25
CA PHE A 667 20.90 -26.26 19.64
C PHE A 667 19.51 -25.70 19.95
N SER A 668 18.90 -24.96 19.03
CA SER A 668 17.55 -24.41 19.18
C SER A 668 16.48 -25.50 19.21
N LEU A 669 16.61 -26.52 18.35
CA LEU A 669 15.72 -27.67 18.32
C LEU A 669 15.89 -28.55 19.56
N LEU A 670 17.14 -28.82 19.97
CA LEU A 670 17.45 -29.57 21.20
C LEU A 670 16.90 -28.84 22.43
N ALA A 671 17.14 -27.53 22.54
CA ALA A 671 16.62 -26.72 23.65
C ALA A 671 15.09 -26.54 23.59
N LEU A 672 14.44 -26.67 22.42
CA LEU A 672 12.98 -26.74 22.29
C LEU A 672 12.45 -28.13 22.69
N SER A 673 13.12 -29.22 22.32
CA SER A 673 12.78 -30.59 22.74
C SER A 673 12.89 -30.73 24.26
N ILE A 674 13.99 -30.28 24.87
CA ILE A 674 14.18 -30.31 26.33
C ILE A 674 13.11 -29.47 27.04
N ARG A 675 12.78 -28.27 26.52
CA ARG A 675 11.71 -27.42 27.07
C ARG A 675 10.31 -27.99 26.84
N HIS A 676 10.08 -28.75 25.77
CA HIS A 676 8.82 -29.44 25.54
C HIS A 676 8.70 -30.66 26.46
N ASN A 677 9.65 -31.58 26.47
CA ASN A 677 9.61 -32.76 27.32
C ASN A 677 9.51 -32.39 28.81
N LYS A 678 10.25 -31.37 29.28
CA LYS A 678 10.09 -30.86 30.66
C LYS A 678 8.70 -30.25 30.90
N ARG A 679 8.07 -29.64 29.89
CA ARG A 679 6.69 -29.14 29.98
C ARG A 679 5.67 -30.28 29.94
N GLU A 680 5.83 -31.29 29.08
CA GLU A 680 4.87 -32.40 28.98
C GLU A 680 4.92 -33.30 30.22
N ASN A 681 6.10 -33.51 30.82
CA ASN A 681 6.21 -34.19 32.13
C ASN A 681 5.57 -33.37 33.27
N ILE A 682 5.66 -32.03 33.23
CA ILE A 682 4.94 -31.17 34.19
C ILE A 682 3.43 -31.23 33.93
N LEU A 683 3.00 -31.28 32.66
CA LEU A 683 1.59 -31.40 32.29
C LEU A 683 1.02 -32.78 32.62
N SER A 684 1.75 -33.89 32.46
CA SER A 684 1.27 -35.21 32.87
C SER A 684 1.04 -35.26 34.38
N ILE A 685 2.00 -34.77 35.17
CA ILE A 685 1.85 -34.63 36.64
C ILE A 685 0.64 -33.73 37.00
N ILE A 686 0.44 -32.60 36.30
CA ILE A 686 -0.75 -31.76 36.49
C ILE A 686 -2.04 -32.48 36.10
N HIS A 687 -2.04 -33.28 35.02
CA HIS A 687 -3.18 -34.06 34.55
C HIS A 687 -3.47 -35.32 35.39
N GLU A 688 -2.54 -35.73 36.25
CA GLU A 688 -2.69 -36.79 37.24
C GLU A 688 -3.19 -36.23 38.58
N ILE A 689 -2.67 -35.08 39.01
CA ILE A 689 -3.12 -34.34 40.21
C ILE A 689 -4.51 -33.71 40.00
N ASP A 690 -4.79 -33.20 38.79
CA ASP A 690 -6.05 -32.57 38.42
C ASP A 690 -6.50 -33.00 37.01
N PRO A 691 -7.29 -34.09 36.91
CA PRO A 691 -7.83 -34.56 35.64
C PRO A 691 -8.71 -33.56 34.89
N SER A 692 -9.28 -32.55 35.57
CA SER A 692 -10.15 -31.54 34.94
C SER A 692 -9.39 -30.60 33.99
N LYS A 693 -8.06 -30.51 34.13
CA LYS A 693 -7.19 -29.68 33.29
C LYS A 693 -6.71 -30.37 32.01
N ARG A 694 -7.09 -31.63 31.77
CA ARG A 694 -6.80 -32.34 30.51
C ARG A 694 -7.52 -31.65 29.34
N PRO A 695 -6.84 -31.36 28.22
CA PRO A 695 -7.49 -30.73 27.06
C PRO A 695 -8.52 -31.67 26.43
N LEU A 696 -9.63 -31.10 25.97
CA LEU A 696 -10.64 -31.80 25.17
C LEU A 696 -10.08 -32.28 23.82
N GLU A 697 -10.79 -33.18 23.15
CA GLU A 697 -10.50 -33.54 21.76
C GLU A 697 -10.53 -32.30 20.83
N LEU A 698 -9.60 -32.23 19.88
CA LEU A 698 -9.43 -31.08 18.98
C LEU A 698 -10.71 -30.69 18.23
N SER A 699 -11.55 -31.67 17.87
CA SER A 699 -12.83 -31.50 17.19
C SER A 699 -13.89 -30.76 18.02
N ARG A 700 -13.73 -30.67 19.35
CA ARG A 700 -14.69 -30.03 20.27
C ARG A 700 -14.46 -28.53 20.46
N TYR A 701 -13.40 -27.96 19.88
CA TYR A 701 -13.13 -26.52 19.92
C TYR A 701 -13.69 -25.80 18.68
N GLN A 702 -14.29 -24.63 18.88
CA GLN A 702 -14.94 -23.85 17.81
C GLN A 702 -13.98 -23.39 16.69
N ASP A 703 -12.67 -23.35 16.93
CA ASP A 703 -11.64 -22.97 15.94
C ASP A 703 -10.98 -24.17 15.23
N TYR A 704 -11.55 -25.37 15.35
CA TYR A 704 -11.02 -26.61 14.74
C TYR A 704 -10.79 -26.56 13.21
N PRO A 705 -11.69 -25.99 12.37
CA PRO A 705 -11.45 -25.95 10.92
C PRO A 705 -10.18 -25.16 10.55
N GLN A 706 -9.97 -24.02 11.22
CA GLN A 706 -8.79 -23.16 11.03
C GLN A 706 -7.52 -23.78 11.62
N ALA A 707 -7.65 -24.63 12.65
CA ALA A 707 -6.56 -25.46 13.13
C ALA A 707 -6.12 -26.53 12.11
N LEU A 708 -7.08 -27.09 11.37
CA LEU A 708 -6.84 -28.08 10.32
C LEU A 708 -6.06 -27.49 9.13
N GLU A 709 -6.31 -26.23 8.77
CA GLU A 709 -5.49 -25.48 7.80
C GLU A 709 -4.05 -25.32 8.29
N ILE A 710 -3.84 -25.03 9.58
CA ILE A 710 -2.50 -24.90 10.16
C ILE A 710 -1.80 -26.26 10.22
N GLN A 711 -2.50 -27.35 10.54
CA GLN A 711 -1.95 -28.72 10.41
C GLN A 711 -1.58 -29.05 8.96
N ASN A 712 -2.30 -28.48 7.99
CA ASN A 712 -2.01 -28.62 6.57
C ASN A 712 -0.89 -27.70 6.05
N SER A 713 -0.44 -26.72 6.83
CA SER A 713 0.64 -25.80 6.45
C SER A 713 1.98 -26.51 6.23
N LEU A 714 2.80 -25.96 5.32
CA LEU A 714 4.14 -26.49 5.04
C LEU A 714 5.03 -26.53 6.31
N SER A 715 4.90 -25.53 7.20
CA SER A 715 5.63 -25.54 8.48
C SER A 715 5.21 -26.69 9.39
N TYR A 716 3.91 -26.97 9.55
CA TYR A 716 3.47 -28.12 10.37
C TYR A 716 3.90 -29.45 9.75
N LYS A 717 3.78 -29.58 8.42
CA LYS A 717 4.20 -30.78 7.67
C LYS A 717 5.70 -31.02 7.75
N LEU A 718 6.55 -30.01 7.50
CA LEU A 718 8.01 -30.11 7.67
C LEU A 718 8.37 -30.51 9.10
N GLY A 719 7.80 -29.81 10.09
CA GLY A 719 8.09 -30.09 11.49
C GLY A 719 7.61 -31.46 11.97
N ARG A 720 6.55 -32.04 11.38
CA ARG A 720 6.18 -33.44 11.63
C ARG A 720 7.29 -34.39 11.21
N VAL A 721 7.89 -34.18 10.03
CA VAL A 721 9.04 -34.99 9.56
C VAL A 721 10.19 -34.90 10.56
N VAL A 722 10.47 -33.72 11.13
CA VAL A 722 11.49 -33.57 12.18
C VAL A 722 11.14 -34.35 13.46
N THR A 723 9.89 -34.29 13.92
CA THR A 723 9.47 -35.03 15.13
C THR A 723 9.41 -36.54 14.93
N SER A 724 9.11 -37.00 13.71
CA SER A 724 9.07 -38.43 13.36
C SER A 724 10.45 -39.02 13.05
N TYR A 725 11.42 -38.20 12.62
CA TYR A 725 12.77 -38.63 12.24
C TYR A 725 13.86 -37.69 12.81
N PRO A 726 14.00 -37.57 14.15
CA PRO A 726 14.85 -36.54 14.77
C PRO A 726 16.36 -36.72 14.52
N LEU A 727 16.85 -37.96 14.41
CA LEU A 727 18.29 -38.27 14.31
C LEU A 727 18.89 -37.96 12.94
N SER A 728 18.21 -38.32 11.84
CA SER A 728 18.69 -38.11 10.46
C SER A 728 18.76 -36.63 10.07
N PHE A 729 18.10 -35.77 10.84
CA PHE A 729 17.86 -34.38 10.49
C PHE A 729 18.87 -33.40 11.10
N ALA A 730 19.36 -33.64 12.32
CA ALA A 730 20.43 -32.86 12.93
C ALA A 730 21.71 -32.88 12.06
N PHE A 731 22.02 -34.02 11.45
CA PHE A 731 23.18 -34.23 10.58
C PHE A 731 23.09 -33.38 9.28
N MET A 732 21.89 -33.26 8.71
CA MET A 732 21.64 -32.52 7.47
C MET A 732 21.92 -31.01 7.63
N ILE A 733 21.74 -30.48 8.84
CA ILE A 733 21.90 -29.06 9.19
C ILE A 733 23.38 -28.69 9.34
N VAL A 734 24.17 -29.56 9.99
CA VAL A 734 25.63 -29.38 10.12
C VAL A 734 26.30 -29.37 8.73
N LEU A 735 25.91 -30.29 7.85
CA LEU A 735 26.38 -30.34 6.46
C LEU A 735 25.98 -29.08 5.66
N LEU A 736 24.76 -28.59 5.80
CA LEU A 736 24.30 -27.35 5.14
C LEU A 736 25.02 -26.10 5.66
N TYR A 737 25.45 -26.08 6.93
CA TYR A 737 26.20 -24.94 7.48
C TYR A 737 27.68 -24.96 7.09
N LEU A 738 28.37 -26.10 7.20
CA LEU A 738 29.78 -26.23 6.79
C LEU A 738 29.94 -25.85 5.31
N ARG A 739 29.02 -26.29 4.45
CA ARG A 739 28.96 -25.91 3.03
C ARG A 739 28.74 -24.41 2.76
N ARG A 740 28.37 -23.62 3.78
CA ARG A 740 28.10 -22.18 3.67
C ARG A 740 29.13 -21.29 4.37
N ILE A 741 30.09 -21.86 5.09
CA ILE A 741 31.36 -21.18 5.43
C ILE A 741 32.36 -21.29 4.27
N TRP A 742 32.44 -22.44 3.61
CA TRP A 742 33.38 -22.73 2.52
C TRP A 742 32.93 -22.28 1.11
N SER A 743 32.06 -21.26 1.02
CA SER A 743 31.63 -20.66 -0.27
C SER A 743 31.77 -19.13 -0.30
N LYS A 744 32.69 -18.58 0.51
CA LYS A 744 33.30 -17.27 0.23
C LYS A 744 34.49 -17.53 -0.70
N SER A 745 34.60 -16.74 -1.77
CA SER A 745 35.26 -17.13 -3.04
C SER A 745 34.48 -18.26 -3.74
N ASP A 746 34.08 -18.19 -5.03
CA ASP A 746 34.30 -17.16 -6.07
C ASP A 746 33.03 -16.87 -6.92
N SER A 747 31.83 -17.00 -6.34
CA SER A 747 30.57 -16.86 -7.11
C SER A 747 30.38 -15.46 -7.71
N ILE A 748 30.26 -15.40 -9.04
CA ILE A 748 29.92 -14.19 -9.83
C ILE A 748 28.59 -13.61 -9.34
N LYS A 749 28.55 -12.30 -9.09
CA LYS A 749 27.41 -11.57 -8.52
C LYS A 749 26.57 -10.85 -9.57
N VAL A 750 27.23 -10.25 -10.57
CA VAL A 750 26.61 -9.57 -11.70
C VAL A 750 27.25 -10.04 -12.99
N SER A 751 26.45 -10.45 -13.96
CA SER A 751 26.88 -10.58 -15.36
C SER A 751 26.55 -9.29 -16.08
N ILE A 752 27.55 -8.69 -16.73
CA ILE A 752 27.40 -7.47 -17.54
C ILE A 752 27.35 -7.89 -19.00
N ILE A 753 26.25 -7.61 -19.70
CA ILE A 753 25.99 -8.05 -21.07
C ILE A 753 26.03 -6.84 -22.00
N ILE A 754 26.93 -6.89 -22.99
CA ILE A 754 27.20 -5.80 -23.94
C ILE A 754 26.94 -6.28 -25.38
N PRO A 755 25.90 -5.80 -26.07
CA PRO A 755 25.78 -5.98 -27.51
C PRO A 755 26.72 -5.00 -28.23
N VAL A 756 27.43 -5.49 -29.22
CA VAL A 756 28.46 -4.74 -29.97
C VAL A 756 28.16 -4.88 -31.46
N TYR A 757 28.00 -3.76 -32.16
CA TYR A 757 27.88 -3.72 -33.61
C TYR A 757 28.41 -2.38 -34.12
N ASN A 758 29.53 -2.40 -34.84
CA ASN A 758 30.12 -1.22 -35.48
C ASN A 758 30.29 0.00 -34.54
N SER A 759 30.75 -0.23 -33.30
CA SER A 759 30.90 0.78 -32.25
C SER A 759 32.35 1.14 -31.92
N GLN A 760 33.30 0.92 -32.85
CA GLN A 760 34.75 1.03 -32.60
C GLN A 760 35.22 2.35 -31.96
N LYS A 761 34.48 3.45 -32.17
CA LYS A 761 34.82 4.79 -31.65
C LYS A 761 34.60 4.90 -30.13
N TYR A 762 33.55 4.25 -29.59
CA TYR A 762 33.10 4.44 -28.20
C TYR A 762 33.35 3.21 -27.32
N LEU A 763 33.46 2.03 -27.93
CA LEU A 763 33.58 0.73 -27.26
C LEU A 763 34.68 0.67 -26.18
N ARG A 764 35.80 1.38 -26.37
CA ARG A 764 36.89 1.44 -25.37
C ARG A 764 36.45 2.09 -24.05
N GLU A 765 35.76 3.23 -24.11
CA GLU A 765 35.28 3.95 -22.92
C GLU A 765 34.21 3.16 -22.16
N CYS A 766 33.33 2.46 -22.90
CA CYS A 766 32.40 1.48 -22.34
C CYS A 766 33.16 0.38 -21.59
N LEU A 767 34.12 -0.30 -22.24
CA LEU A 767 34.90 -1.39 -21.65
C LEU A 767 35.77 -0.93 -20.47
N ASP A 768 36.38 0.24 -20.52
CA ASP A 768 37.16 0.81 -19.41
C ASP A 768 36.27 1.04 -18.18
N SER A 769 35.08 1.63 -18.36
CA SER A 769 34.15 1.87 -17.24
C SER A 769 33.53 0.59 -16.64
N VAL A 770 33.41 -0.46 -17.46
CA VAL A 770 32.90 -1.79 -17.06
C VAL A 770 33.98 -2.66 -16.40
N THR A 771 35.21 -2.69 -16.91
CA THR A 771 36.32 -3.45 -16.32
C THR A 771 36.76 -2.85 -14.97
N ASN A 772 36.80 -1.52 -14.86
CA ASN A 772 37.24 -0.83 -13.65
C ASN A 772 36.25 -0.91 -12.46
N GLN A 773 35.03 -1.40 -12.66
CA GLN A 773 34.01 -1.60 -11.60
C GLN A 773 34.60 -2.12 -10.28
N THR A 774 34.22 -1.50 -9.16
CA THR A 774 34.71 -1.83 -7.81
C THR A 774 34.14 -3.14 -7.24
N LEU A 775 33.10 -3.70 -7.86
CA LEU A 775 32.67 -5.07 -7.62
C LEU A 775 33.47 -6.00 -8.52
N LYS A 776 34.48 -6.69 -7.98
CA LYS A 776 35.34 -7.58 -8.80
C LYS A 776 34.73 -8.95 -9.10
N GLN A 777 33.71 -9.41 -8.35
CA GLN A 777 32.95 -10.63 -8.69
C GLN A 777 31.91 -10.37 -9.79
N ILE A 778 32.39 -10.00 -10.97
CA ILE A 778 31.60 -9.79 -12.19
C ILE A 778 32.17 -10.62 -13.34
N GLU A 779 31.33 -10.97 -14.29
CA GLU A 779 31.74 -11.41 -15.63
C GLU A 779 31.20 -10.43 -16.66
N ILE A 780 31.89 -10.28 -17.77
CA ILE A 780 31.58 -9.35 -18.85
C ILE A 780 31.39 -10.21 -20.11
N ILE A 781 30.26 -10.02 -20.79
CA ILE A 781 29.83 -10.87 -21.90
C ILE A 781 29.54 -9.94 -23.06
N CYS A 782 30.52 -9.79 -23.93
CA CYS A 782 30.43 -9.00 -25.15
C CYS A 782 29.93 -9.89 -26.29
N ILE A 783 28.92 -9.43 -27.01
CA ILE A 783 28.35 -10.15 -28.15
C ILE A 783 28.51 -9.27 -29.38
N ASP A 784 29.49 -9.62 -30.21
CA ASP A 784 29.66 -9.04 -31.53
C ASP A 784 28.59 -9.56 -32.48
N ASP A 785 27.71 -8.66 -32.92
CA ASP A 785 26.58 -8.91 -33.80
C ASP A 785 27.02 -8.81 -35.28
N GLY A 786 28.23 -9.29 -35.58
CA GLY A 786 28.83 -9.31 -36.91
C GLY A 786 29.35 -7.95 -37.36
N SER A 787 30.16 -7.27 -36.52
CA SER A 787 30.76 -5.98 -36.88
C SER A 787 31.64 -6.08 -38.13
N THR A 788 31.60 -5.01 -38.92
CA THR A 788 32.40 -4.81 -40.14
C THR A 788 33.53 -3.78 -39.94
N ASP A 789 33.67 -3.26 -38.73
CA ASP A 789 34.73 -2.34 -38.31
C ASP A 789 35.67 -2.99 -37.26
N ASN A 790 36.57 -2.23 -36.64
CA ASN A 790 37.53 -2.77 -35.69
C ASN A 790 36.94 -3.16 -34.31
N SER A 791 35.62 -3.14 -34.11
CA SER A 791 34.99 -3.49 -32.82
C SER A 791 35.39 -4.87 -32.32
N LEU A 792 35.45 -5.87 -33.21
CA LEU A 792 35.84 -7.23 -32.84
C LEU A 792 37.32 -7.33 -32.41
N GLU A 793 38.22 -6.56 -33.02
CA GLU A 793 39.63 -6.51 -32.61
C GLU A 793 39.81 -5.76 -31.28
N ILE A 794 39.02 -4.71 -31.02
CA ILE A 794 38.97 -4.05 -29.71
C ILE A 794 38.47 -5.04 -28.64
N LEU A 795 37.44 -5.83 -28.92
CA LEU A 795 36.97 -6.87 -27.99
C LEU A 795 38.07 -7.90 -27.68
N LYS A 796 38.78 -8.40 -28.70
CA LYS A 796 39.92 -9.33 -28.51
C LYS A 796 41.04 -8.71 -27.69
N GLU A 797 41.37 -7.44 -27.92
CA GLU A 797 42.38 -6.71 -27.17
C GLU A 797 42.02 -6.58 -25.69
N TYR A 798 40.76 -6.31 -25.36
CA TYR A 798 40.32 -6.24 -23.96
C TYR A 798 40.23 -7.62 -23.31
N ALA A 799 39.76 -8.64 -24.04
CA ALA A 799 39.71 -10.02 -23.55
C ALA A 799 41.10 -10.64 -23.31
N SER A 800 42.17 -10.15 -23.98
CA SER A 800 43.54 -10.55 -23.67
C SER A 800 44.12 -9.87 -22.41
N LYS A 801 43.46 -8.82 -21.91
CA LYS A 801 43.86 -8.04 -20.72
C LYS A 801 43.03 -8.35 -19.47
N ASP A 802 41.79 -8.80 -19.63
CA ASP A 802 40.86 -9.07 -18.52
C ASP A 802 40.11 -10.40 -18.72
N GLU A 803 40.50 -11.42 -17.95
CA GLU A 803 39.92 -12.78 -17.98
C GLU A 803 38.41 -12.84 -17.68
N ARG A 804 37.83 -11.75 -17.17
CA ARG A 804 36.38 -11.65 -16.91
C ARG A 804 35.60 -11.39 -18.19
N ILE A 805 36.25 -10.98 -19.29
CA ILE A 805 35.62 -10.71 -20.58
C ILE A 805 35.51 -12.00 -21.39
N SER A 806 34.30 -12.27 -21.86
CA SER A 806 33.98 -13.33 -22.81
C SER A 806 33.38 -12.72 -24.07
N ILE A 807 33.81 -13.20 -25.24
CA ILE A 807 33.33 -12.76 -26.55
C ILE A 807 32.47 -13.86 -27.14
N LEU A 808 31.26 -13.51 -27.57
CA LEU A 808 30.46 -14.28 -28.51
C LEU A 808 30.42 -13.53 -29.84
N THR A 809 30.47 -14.27 -30.95
CA THR A 809 30.22 -13.73 -32.30
C THR A 809 28.95 -14.36 -32.87
N GLN A 810 28.15 -13.57 -33.58
CA GLN A 810 27.00 -14.04 -34.35
C GLN A 810 26.90 -13.25 -35.66
N THR A 811 26.17 -13.78 -36.65
CA THR A 811 25.72 -12.94 -37.78
C THR A 811 24.74 -11.90 -37.26
N ASN A 812 24.69 -10.71 -37.90
CA ASN A 812 23.82 -9.62 -37.46
C ASN A 812 22.34 -10.06 -37.37
N LEU A 813 21.86 -10.15 -36.13
CA LEU A 813 20.49 -10.53 -35.75
C LEU A 813 19.89 -9.53 -34.74
N TYR A 814 20.51 -8.35 -34.65
CA TYR A 814 20.17 -7.21 -33.81
C TYR A 814 20.41 -7.39 -32.30
N ALA A 815 20.63 -6.26 -31.62
CA ALA A 815 20.98 -6.17 -30.20
C ALA A 815 20.02 -6.93 -29.26
N GLY A 816 18.75 -7.12 -29.61
CA GLY A 816 17.83 -7.98 -28.85
C GLY A 816 18.28 -9.46 -28.83
N THR A 817 18.65 -9.99 -29.99
CA THR A 817 19.20 -11.36 -30.13
C THR A 817 20.55 -11.47 -29.43
N ALA A 818 21.42 -10.47 -29.58
CA ALA A 818 22.71 -10.43 -28.90
C ALA A 818 22.56 -10.44 -27.36
N ARG A 819 21.66 -9.61 -26.79
CA ARG A 819 21.36 -9.63 -25.34
C ARG A 819 20.73 -10.96 -24.88
N ASN A 820 19.91 -11.60 -25.72
CA ASN A 820 19.40 -12.97 -25.46
C ASN A 820 20.54 -14.02 -25.42
N ALA A 821 21.51 -13.94 -26.33
CA ALA A 821 22.68 -14.84 -26.35
C ALA A 821 23.54 -14.67 -25.10
N GLY A 822 23.84 -13.43 -24.71
CA GLY A 822 24.52 -13.11 -23.45
C GLY A 822 23.77 -13.65 -22.23
N LEU A 823 22.44 -13.46 -22.16
CA LEU A 823 21.62 -13.94 -21.04
C LEU A 823 21.59 -15.47 -20.93
N ALA A 824 21.76 -16.19 -22.04
CA ALA A 824 21.83 -17.65 -22.04
C ALA A 824 23.12 -18.21 -21.44
N VAL A 825 24.26 -17.52 -21.62
CA VAL A 825 25.58 -17.94 -21.09
C VAL A 825 25.93 -17.33 -19.73
N ALA A 826 25.27 -16.23 -19.35
CA ALA A 826 25.44 -15.55 -18.07
C ALA A 826 25.26 -16.49 -16.87
N LYS A 827 26.05 -16.28 -15.82
CA LYS A 827 26.18 -17.12 -14.62
C LYS A 827 25.90 -16.36 -13.32
N GLY A 828 26.04 -15.04 -13.33
CA GLY A 828 25.89 -14.15 -12.18
C GLY A 828 24.51 -14.18 -11.51
N GLU A 829 24.46 -13.88 -10.22
CA GLU A 829 23.20 -13.82 -9.47
C GLU A 829 22.21 -12.78 -10.05
N TYR A 830 22.75 -11.66 -10.52
CA TYR A 830 22.03 -10.60 -11.23
C TYR A 830 22.63 -10.36 -12.62
N ILE A 831 21.84 -9.74 -13.49
CA ILE A 831 22.15 -9.38 -14.87
C ILE A 831 22.06 -7.86 -14.99
N GLN A 832 23.12 -7.26 -15.52
CA GLN A 832 23.16 -5.87 -15.94
C GLN A 832 23.32 -5.87 -17.46
N PHE A 833 22.43 -5.20 -18.18
CA PHE A 833 22.66 -4.89 -19.59
C PHE A 833 23.34 -3.53 -19.68
N VAL A 834 24.21 -3.33 -20.66
CA VAL A 834 24.82 -2.04 -20.99
C VAL A 834 24.96 -1.96 -22.50
N ASP A 835 24.91 -0.76 -23.08
CA ASP A 835 25.10 -0.56 -24.52
C ASP A 835 26.52 0.00 -24.78
N SER A 836 27.09 -0.28 -25.96
CA SER A 836 28.55 -0.14 -26.20
C SER A 836 29.03 1.28 -26.55
N ASP A 837 28.12 2.25 -26.57
CA ASP A 837 28.39 3.69 -26.75
C ASP A 837 28.28 4.52 -25.45
N ASP A 838 27.77 3.93 -24.37
CA ASP A 838 27.59 4.53 -23.04
C ASP A 838 28.76 4.23 -22.07
N TRP A 839 28.80 4.92 -20.93
CA TRP A 839 29.76 4.62 -19.85
C TRP A 839 29.16 4.74 -18.43
N PHE A 840 29.85 4.12 -17.46
CA PHE A 840 29.26 3.71 -16.17
C PHE A 840 30.09 4.11 -14.94
N ASP A 841 29.42 4.53 -13.87
CA ASP A 841 30.05 4.83 -12.58
C ASP A 841 30.74 3.59 -11.98
N LEU A 842 31.95 3.76 -11.47
CA LEU A 842 32.80 2.68 -10.91
C LEU A 842 32.16 1.88 -9.77
N ASN A 843 31.12 2.40 -9.11
CA ASN A 843 30.41 1.74 -8.02
C ASN A 843 29.03 1.20 -8.43
N MET A 844 28.57 1.40 -9.67
CA MET A 844 27.26 0.95 -10.18
C MET A 844 26.94 -0.49 -9.76
N CYS A 845 27.74 -1.45 -10.21
CA CYS A 845 27.48 -2.87 -9.95
C CYS A 845 27.54 -3.20 -8.46
N LYS A 846 28.45 -2.56 -7.72
CA LYS A 846 28.63 -2.75 -6.26
C LYS A 846 27.40 -2.28 -5.49
N ARG A 847 26.86 -1.10 -5.83
CA ARG A 847 25.76 -0.47 -5.10
C ARG A 847 24.40 -1.04 -5.49
N MET A 848 24.14 -1.24 -6.79
CA MET A 848 22.89 -1.85 -7.25
C MET A 848 22.77 -3.31 -6.76
N TYR A 849 23.85 -4.11 -6.78
CA TYR A 849 23.85 -5.46 -6.19
C TYR A 849 23.60 -5.42 -4.67
N ALA A 850 24.23 -4.49 -3.94
CA ALA A 850 24.01 -4.35 -2.51
C ALA A 850 22.56 -4.01 -2.17
N GLN A 851 21.93 -3.08 -2.90
CA GLN A 851 20.52 -2.73 -2.71
C GLN A 851 19.58 -3.89 -3.09
N ALA A 852 19.84 -4.59 -4.20
CA ALA A 852 19.08 -5.77 -4.61
C ALA A 852 19.07 -6.86 -3.53
N ARG A 853 20.24 -7.14 -2.95
CA ARG A 853 20.46 -8.13 -1.89
C ARG A 853 19.90 -7.72 -0.54
N LYS A 854 19.89 -6.42 -0.23
CA LYS A 854 19.32 -5.83 1.00
C LYS A 854 17.80 -5.99 1.02
N ASP A 855 17.14 -5.62 -0.07
CA ASP A 855 15.68 -5.63 -0.17
C ASP A 855 15.14 -7.02 -0.57
N GLY A 856 15.94 -7.84 -1.23
CA GLY A 856 15.52 -9.10 -1.85
C GLY A 856 14.66 -8.88 -3.09
N SER A 857 15.08 -7.96 -3.96
CA SER A 857 14.33 -7.50 -5.11
C SER A 857 14.62 -8.30 -6.38
N ASP A 858 13.61 -8.41 -7.25
CA ASP A 858 13.77 -9.04 -8.57
C ASP A 858 14.39 -8.05 -9.58
N ILE A 859 14.27 -6.74 -9.35
CA ILE A 859 14.81 -5.65 -10.17
C ILE A 859 15.31 -4.51 -9.26
N VAL A 860 16.39 -3.84 -9.65
CA VAL A 860 16.79 -2.52 -9.11
C VAL A 860 16.89 -1.53 -10.25
N VAL A 861 16.34 -0.33 -10.09
CA VAL A 861 16.38 0.77 -11.08
C VAL A 861 17.14 1.97 -10.51
N CYS A 862 17.98 2.61 -11.31
CA CYS A 862 18.71 3.84 -10.97
C CYS A 862 18.44 4.98 -11.98
N GLY A 863 18.92 6.18 -11.68
CA GLY A 863 18.89 7.31 -12.60
C GLY A 863 20.11 7.35 -13.55
N HIS A 864 20.15 8.34 -14.42
CA HIS A 864 21.24 8.54 -15.39
C HIS A 864 21.49 10.01 -15.74
N ARG A 865 22.61 10.26 -16.40
CA ARG A 865 22.96 11.52 -17.08
C ARG A 865 22.80 11.35 -18.59
N VAL A 866 22.66 12.46 -19.31
CA VAL A 866 22.68 12.51 -20.77
C VAL A 866 23.83 13.43 -21.21
N TYR A 867 24.72 12.91 -22.06
CA TYR A 867 25.87 13.62 -22.60
C TYR A 867 25.74 13.74 -24.12
N ASP A 868 25.95 14.94 -24.64
CA ASP A 868 25.88 15.24 -26.06
C ASP A 868 27.28 15.16 -26.70
N GLU A 869 27.43 14.26 -27.67
CA GLU A 869 28.69 14.00 -28.36
C GLU A 869 29.13 15.17 -29.28
N GLN A 870 28.21 16.03 -29.73
CA GLN A 870 28.53 17.18 -30.59
C GLN A 870 28.86 18.42 -29.77
N LEU A 871 28.16 18.62 -28.64
CA LEU A 871 28.42 19.71 -27.69
C LEU A 871 29.53 19.37 -26.67
N GLN A 872 29.97 18.12 -26.61
CA GLN A 872 30.95 17.58 -25.66
C GLN A 872 30.62 17.93 -24.19
N ASN A 873 29.34 17.86 -23.82
CA ASN A 873 28.86 18.33 -22.53
C ASN A 873 27.63 17.55 -22.02
N TYR A 874 27.40 17.56 -20.71
CA TYR A 874 26.21 17.03 -20.07
C TYR A 874 25.02 17.96 -20.30
N ILE A 875 23.93 17.44 -20.88
CA ILE A 875 22.75 18.23 -21.26
C ILE A 875 21.51 17.98 -20.38
N SER A 876 21.43 16.85 -19.66
CA SER A 876 20.43 16.67 -18.59
C SER A 876 20.80 15.57 -17.59
N GLU A 877 20.22 15.65 -16.39
CA GLU A 877 20.19 14.55 -15.42
C GLU A 877 18.76 14.03 -15.23
N ARG A 878 18.62 12.73 -15.03
CA ARG A 878 17.35 12.00 -14.94
C ARG A 878 17.37 11.05 -13.74
N SER A 879 17.17 11.63 -12.55
CA SER A 879 16.95 10.89 -11.31
C SER A 879 15.56 10.22 -11.27
N ILE A 880 15.41 9.21 -10.44
CA ILE A 880 14.10 8.63 -10.13
C ILE A 880 13.32 9.62 -9.25
N SER A 881 12.01 9.77 -9.48
CA SER A 881 11.22 10.78 -8.77
C SER A 881 11.12 10.47 -7.27
N TYR A 882 11.20 11.52 -6.43
CA TYR A 882 11.14 11.40 -4.97
C TYR A 882 9.91 10.64 -4.48
N HIS A 883 8.76 10.83 -5.15
CA HIS A 883 7.55 10.08 -4.86
C HIS A 883 7.75 8.57 -5.04
N ALA A 884 8.32 8.13 -6.18
CA ALA A 884 8.59 6.72 -6.43
C ALA A 884 9.65 6.18 -5.46
N LEU A 885 10.72 6.93 -5.19
CA LEU A 885 11.75 6.59 -4.20
C LEU A 885 11.17 6.37 -2.80
N SER A 886 10.20 7.18 -2.37
CA SER A 886 9.52 7.03 -1.07
C SER A 886 8.72 5.72 -0.91
N LEU A 887 8.46 5.03 -2.03
CA LEU A 887 7.74 3.76 -2.08
C LEU A 887 8.69 2.56 -2.31
N SER A 888 10.00 2.81 -2.37
CA SER A 888 11.04 1.78 -2.55
C SER A 888 11.20 0.91 -1.29
N PRO A 889 11.22 -0.43 -1.40
CA PRO A 889 11.03 -1.23 -2.61
C PRO A 889 9.54 -1.49 -2.92
N ILE A 890 9.15 -1.27 -4.18
CA ILE A 890 7.77 -1.34 -4.67
C ILE A 890 7.36 -2.80 -4.95
N ASP A 891 6.13 -3.18 -4.56
CA ASP A 891 5.42 -4.35 -5.10
C ASP A 891 4.58 -3.92 -6.31
N PRO A 892 4.85 -4.42 -7.54
CA PRO A 892 4.07 -4.10 -8.74
C PRO A 892 2.57 -4.35 -8.60
N LYS A 893 2.13 -5.32 -7.79
CA LYS A 893 0.69 -5.60 -7.56
C LYS A 893 -0.01 -4.51 -6.77
N VAL A 894 0.73 -3.79 -5.92
CA VAL A 894 0.21 -2.67 -5.12
C VAL A 894 0.23 -1.38 -5.93
N TYR A 895 1.29 -1.15 -6.71
CA TYR A 895 1.47 0.07 -7.51
C TYR A 895 0.77 0.03 -8.89
N LYS A 896 0.37 -1.18 -9.33
CA LYS A 896 -0.42 -1.49 -10.55
C LYS A 896 0.02 -0.66 -11.76
N ALA A 897 -0.94 0.04 -12.37
CA ALA A 897 -0.85 1.08 -13.38
C ALA A 897 0.48 1.84 -13.41
N ASN A 898 0.90 2.44 -12.30
CA ASN A 898 2.03 3.37 -12.29
C ASN A 898 3.40 2.68 -12.41
N ILE A 899 3.47 1.34 -12.35
CA ILE A 899 4.74 0.61 -12.44
C ILE A 899 5.44 0.80 -13.80
N LEU A 900 4.68 1.00 -14.88
CA LEU A 900 5.24 1.27 -16.22
C LEU A 900 5.76 2.71 -16.40
N ALA A 901 5.56 3.58 -15.40
CA ALA A 901 6.00 4.97 -15.39
C ALA A 901 7.18 5.26 -14.44
N ILE A 902 7.70 4.26 -13.71
CA ILE A 902 8.86 4.46 -12.82
C ILE A 902 10.20 4.56 -13.56
N SER A 903 10.24 4.18 -14.84
CA SER A 903 11.43 4.22 -15.69
C SER A 903 11.07 4.14 -17.18
N ASN A 904 11.99 4.61 -18.02
CA ASN A 904 12.04 4.35 -19.47
C ASN A 904 12.11 2.82 -19.80
N PRO A 905 11.82 2.41 -21.05
CA PRO A 905 11.96 1.01 -21.50
C PRO A 905 13.41 0.51 -21.63
N ALA A 906 14.41 1.39 -21.65
CA ALA A 906 15.82 1.04 -21.78
C ALA A 906 16.27 0.03 -20.70
N THR A 907 17.18 -0.89 -21.03
CA THR A 907 17.62 -1.92 -20.07
C THR A 907 18.84 -1.53 -19.24
N TRP A 908 19.60 -0.49 -19.62
CA TRP A 908 20.90 -0.18 -19.02
C TRP A 908 20.83 0.48 -17.62
N ASN A 909 19.71 1.09 -17.23
CA ASN A 909 19.54 1.60 -15.85
C ASN A 909 18.90 0.58 -14.89
N LYS A 910 18.96 -0.72 -15.22
CA LYS A 910 18.22 -1.77 -14.50
C LYS A 910 19.09 -3.01 -14.27
N LEU A 911 19.23 -3.40 -12.99
CA LEU A 911 19.86 -4.64 -12.55
C LEU A 911 18.77 -5.68 -12.26
N TYR A 912 18.77 -6.79 -13.00
CA TYR A 912 17.73 -7.82 -12.95
C TYR A 912 18.21 -9.09 -12.24
N LYS A 913 17.39 -9.69 -11.38
CA LYS A 913 17.73 -10.98 -10.76
C LYS A 913 17.65 -12.10 -11.81
N ARG A 914 18.77 -12.79 -12.07
CA ARG A 914 18.89 -13.81 -13.14
C ARG A 914 17.86 -14.93 -12.98
N GLU A 915 17.67 -15.41 -11.74
CA GLU A 915 16.70 -16.44 -11.42
C GLU A 915 15.27 -16.05 -11.83
N PHE A 916 14.88 -14.79 -11.60
CA PHE A 916 13.55 -14.27 -11.93
C PHE A 916 13.33 -14.24 -13.46
N LEU A 917 14.31 -13.75 -14.22
CA LEU A 917 14.24 -13.75 -15.70
C LEU A 917 14.02 -15.16 -16.25
N LEU A 918 14.79 -16.13 -15.76
CA LEU A 918 14.72 -17.53 -16.18
C LEU A 918 13.40 -18.21 -15.74
N GLN A 919 12.92 -17.96 -14.51
CA GLN A 919 11.64 -18.48 -14.02
C GLN A 919 10.43 -17.96 -14.81
N LYS A 920 10.48 -16.71 -15.30
CA LYS A 920 9.42 -16.10 -16.11
C LYS A 920 9.57 -16.38 -17.61
N GLY A 921 10.73 -16.89 -18.06
CA GLY A 921 11.01 -17.18 -19.46
C GLY A 921 11.07 -15.94 -20.36
N LEU A 922 11.48 -14.79 -19.80
CA LEU A 922 11.46 -13.50 -20.50
C LEU A 922 12.70 -13.36 -21.40
N LYS A 923 12.46 -12.77 -22.59
CA LYS A 923 13.45 -12.57 -23.66
C LYS A 923 13.20 -11.22 -24.34
N PHE A 924 14.22 -10.71 -25.02
CA PHE A 924 14.10 -9.62 -25.98
C PHE A 924 13.51 -10.14 -27.29
N GLU A 925 12.81 -9.28 -28.03
CA GLU A 925 12.31 -9.62 -29.37
C GLU A 925 13.43 -9.42 -30.42
N ALA A 926 13.41 -10.21 -31.51
CA ALA A 926 14.43 -10.17 -32.57
C ALA A 926 14.17 -9.01 -33.56
N LEU A 927 14.39 -7.78 -33.10
CA LEU A 927 14.03 -6.55 -33.81
C LEU A 927 15.21 -5.56 -33.86
N SER A 928 15.42 -4.90 -35.01
CA SER A 928 16.47 -3.86 -35.16
C SER A 928 16.22 -2.63 -34.27
N THR A 929 14.96 -2.35 -33.94
CA THR A 929 14.55 -1.28 -33.02
C THR A 929 13.52 -1.78 -32.00
N CYS A 930 13.46 -1.13 -30.82
CA CYS A 930 12.50 -1.40 -29.75
C CYS A 930 12.44 -2.85 -29.18
N ASN A 931 13.52 -3.61 -29.33
CA ASN A 931 13.66 -4.97 -28.77
C ASN A 931 13.67 -5.02 -27.23
N ASP A 932 13.97 -3.90 -26.57
CA ASP A 932 14.05 -3.69 -25.11
C ASP A 932 12.68 -3.58 -24.45
N LEU A 933 11.74 -2.87 -25.09
CA LEU A 933 10.47 -2.46 -24.50
C LEU A 933 9.63 -3.64 -23.99
N THR A 934 9.49 -4.70 -24.80
CA THR A 934 8.78 -5.94 -24.39
C THR A 934 9.36 -6.51 -23.11
N PHE A 935 10.69 -6.63 -23.07
CA PHE A 935 11.42 -7.25 -21.96
C PHE A 935 11.31 -6.42 -20.69
N THR A 936 11.55 -5.11 -20.78
CA THR A 936 11.50 -4.20 -19.63
C THR A 936 10.09 -4.09 -19.05
N TYR A 937 9.06 -3.89 -19.87
CA TYR A 937 7.70 -3.80 -19.32
C TYR A 937 7.17 -5.16 -18.82
N SER A 938 7.54 -6.28 -19.45
CA SER A 938 7.20 -7.61 -18.93
C SER A 938 7.88 -7.89 -17.59
N THR A 939 9.15 -7.52 -17.43
CA THR A 939 9.87 -7.67 -16.15
C THR A 939 9.27 -6.78 -15.05
N LEU A 940 9.01 -5.49 -15.34
CA LEU A 940 8.40 -4.58 -14.37
C LEU A 940 7.02 -5.05 -13.86
N MET A 941 6.18 -5.67 -14.70
CA MET A 941 4.87 -6.20 -14.27
C MET A 941 4.93 -7.56 -13.55
N LEU A 942 5.92 -8.41 -13.88
CA LEU A 942 5.99 -9.79 -13.39
C LEU A 942 6.89 -9.96 -12.14
N ALA A 943 7.69 -8.95 -11.82
CA ALA A 943 8.48 -8.88 -10.59
C ALA A 943 7.58 -8.91 -9.34
N SER A 944 8.10 -9.48 -8.25
CA SER A 944 7.46 -9.45 -6.93
C SER A 944 7.90 -8.25 -6.10
N LYS A 945 9.05 -7.66 -6.45
CA LYS A 945 9.65 -6.52 -5.76
C LYS A 945 10.66 -5.78 -6.64
N ILE A 946 10.58 -4.45 -6.65
CA ILE A 946 11.48 -3.56 -7.40
C ILE A 946 12.07 -2.51 -6.46
N SER A 947 13.39 -2.45 -6.32
CA SER A 947 14.05 -1.34 -5.62
C SER A 947 14.32 -0.18 -6.56
N LEU A 948 14.21 1.03 -6.04
CA LEU A 948 14.60 2.27 -6.71
C LEU A 948 15.78 2.91 -5.99
N MET A 949 16.69 3.50 -6.77
CA MET A 949 17.88 4.22 -6.35
C MET A 949 17.88 5.62 -6.97
N GLU A 950 18.31 6.63 -6.22
CA GLU A 950 18.30 8.03 -6.65
C GLU A 950 19.51 8.37 -7.53
N GLU A 951 20.57 7.59 -7.39
CA GLU A 951 21.89 7.87 -7.94
C GLU A 951 21.98 7.65 -9.45
N LEU A 952 22.82 8.48 -10.08
CA LEU A 952 23.02 8.53 -11.52
C LEU A 952 24.27 7.74 -11.89
N PHE A 953 24.08 6.44 -12.14
CA PHE A 953 25.19 5.49 -12.38
C PHE A 953 25.57 5.29 -13.86
N ILE A 954 24.77 5.82 -14.78
CA ILE A 954 24.99 5.72 -16.24
C ILE A 954 25.10 7.12 -16.82
N THR A 955 26.02 7.31 -17.76
CA THR A 955 25.96 8.42 -18.70
C THR A 955 25.54 7.88 -20.07
N TYR A 956 24.36 8.30 -20.53
CA TYR A 956 23.79 7.96 -21.82
C TYR A 956 24.28 8.95 -22.89
N ARG A 957 24.84 8.45 -24.00
CA ARG A 957 25.37 9.31 -25.08
C ARG A 957 24.30 9.63 -26.13
N THR A 958 24.25 10.89 -26.58
CA THR A 958 23.37 11.35 -27.66
C THR A 958 24.13 12.07 -28.78
N ASN A 959 23.52 12.16 -29.96
CA ASN A 959 24.03 12.87 -31.15
C ASN A 959 25.36 12.35 -31.74
N SER A 960 25.75 11.13 -31.37
CA SER A 960 26.90 10.39 -31.91
C SER A 960 26.70 9.86 -33.33
N TYR A 961 27.80 9.82 -34.09
CA TYR A 961 27.85 9.40 -35.49
C TYR A 961 27.39 7.95 -35.69
N LYS A 962 26.39 7.74 -36.57
CA LYS A 962 25.78 6.44 -36.95
C LYS A 962 25.01 5.66 -35.85
N ASN A 963 24.50 6.32 -34.81
CA ASN A 963 23.63 5.67 -33.83
C ASN A 963 22.31 5.11 -34.42
N ILE A 964 21.81 4.00 -33.86
CA ILE A 964 20.56 3.32 -34.25
C ILE A 964 19.33 4.26 -34.21
N THR A 965 19.36 5.31 -33.38
CA THR A 965 18.31 6.35 -33.35
C THR A 965 18.09 7.00 -34.72
N ALA A 966 19.14 7.16 -35.54
CA ALA A 966 19.05 7.75 -36.87
C ALA A 966 18.33 6.87 -37.91
N THR A 967 18.20 5.55 -37.67
CA THR A 967 17.48 4.62 -38.55
C THR A 967 16.13 4.17 -37.99
N ARG A 968 15.67 4.75 -36.87
CA ARG A 968 14.33 4.48 -36.29
C ARG A 968 13.21 4.80 -37.27
N GLY A 969 13.27 5.92 -37.99
CA GLY A 969 12.24 6.33 -38.95
C GLY A 969 11.94 5.30 -40.06
N GLU A 970 12.95 4.55 -40.50
CA GLU A 970 12.81 3.45 -41.47
C GLU A 970 12.27 2.16 -40.84
N ASN A 971 12.63 1.92 -39.57
CA ASN A 971 12.36 0.70 -38.81
C ASN A 971 11.16 0.83 -37.87
N ALA A 972 10.39 1.92 -37.98
CA ALA A 972 9.33 2.29 -37.03
C ALA A 972 8.19 1.24 -36.98
N ILE A 973 8.05 0.39 -38.01
CA ILE A 973 7.15 -0.78 -38.02
C ILE A 973 7.67 -1.99 -37.21
N ASN A 974 8.77 -1.88 -36.45
CA ASN A 974 9.22 -2.93 -35.53
C ASN A 974 8.63 -2.83 -34.14
N ILE A 975 8.23 -1.64 -33.71
CA ILE A 975 7.48 -1.47 -32.47
C ILE A 975 5.99 -1.80 -32.71
N ILE A 976 5.52 -1.65 -33.97
CA ILE A 976 4.96 -2.74 -34.81
C ILE A 976 4.83 -4.18 -34.25
N LYS A 977 5.92 -4.64 -33.62
CA LYS A 977 6.25 -6.05 -33.33
C LYS A 977 6.81 -6.25 -31.90
N ALA A 978 6.85 -5.21 -31.04
CA ALA A 978 7.14 -5.34 -29.61
C ALA A 978 5.89 -5.17 -28.69
N LEU A 979 5.04 -4.15 -28.83
CA LEU A 979 3.95 -3.90 -27.86
C LEU A 979 2.79 -4.94 -27.81
N LYS A 980 2.40 -5.69 -28.86
CA LYS A 980 1.54 -6.91 -28.66
C LYS A 980 2.32 -8.10 -28.07
N ALA A 981 3.66 -8.12 -28.09
CA ALA A 981 4.41 -9.08 -27.26
C ALA A 981 4.21 -8.80 -25.77
N LEU A 982 3.97 -7.53 -25.43
CA LEU A 982 3.50 -7.13 -24.11
C LEU A 982 1.99 -7.43 -23.90
N GLN A 983 1.09 -7.13 -24.86
CA GLN A 983 -0.34 -7.46 -24.76
C GLN A 983 -0.58 -8.97 -24.56
N ALA A 984 0.06 -9.81 -25.37
CA ALA A 984 -0.07 -11.25 -25.23
C ALA A 984 0.69 -11.79 -24.00
N THR A 985 1.66 -11.07 -23.44
CA THR A 985 2.19 -11.33 -22.08
C THR A 985 1.15 -11.03 -21.01
N ILE A 986 0.47 -9.88 -21.07
CA ILE A 986 -0.66 -9.51 -20.20
C ILE A 986 -1.74 -10.61 -20.23
N ASN A 987 -2.05 -11.13 -21.42
CA ASN A 987 -2.99 -12.23 -21.62
C ASN A 987 -2.46 -13.58 -21.05
N ASN A 988 -1.22 -13.98 -21.39
CA ASN A 988 -0.63 -15.28 -21.00
C ASN A 988 -0.40 -15.40 -19.48
N PHE A 989 -0.20 -14.28 -18.77
CA PHE A 989 -0.07 -14.25 -17.31
C PHE A 989 -1.34 -13.77 -16.58
N HIS A 990 -2.46 -13.62 -17.30
CA HIS A 990 -3.77 -13.21 -16.76
C HIS A 990 -3.72 -11.93 -15.90
N LEU A 991 -2.93 -10.93 -16.30
CA LEU A 991 -2.65 -9.74 -15.47
C LEU A 991 -3.84 -8.77 -15.32
N GLY A 992 -4.90 -8.95 -16.10
CA GLY A 992 -6.20 -8.28 -15.94
C GLY A 992 -6.26 -6.83 -16.42
N ASN A 993 -7.47 -6.26 -16.37
CA ASN A 993 -7.79 -4.95 -16.97
C ASN A 993 -6.96 -3.79 -16.39
N ALA A 994 -6.45 -3.91 -15.16
CA ALA A 994 -5.65 -2.88 -14.50
C ALA A 994 -4.37 -2.49 -15.28
N TYR A 995 -3.82 -3.41 -16.08
CA TYR A 995 -2.70 -3.11 -16.97
C TYR A 995 -3.13 -2.73 -18.39
N LYS A 996 -4.34 -3.08 -18.86
CA LYS A 996 -4.81 -2.73 -20.23
C LYS A 996 -4.85 -1.21 -20.44
N LEU A 997 -5.32 -0.46 -19.46
CA LEU A 997 -5.53 0.99 -19.60
C LEU A 997 -4.22 1.80 -19.55
N VAL A 998 -3.22 1.36 -18.76
CA VAL A 998 -1.86 1.95 -18.84
C VAL A 998 -1.06 1.39 -20.01
N PHE A 999 -1.29 0.15 -20.41
CA PHE A 999 -0.77 -0.36 -21.68
C PHE A 999 -1.20 0.56 -22.83
N GLN A 1000 -2.50 0.87 -22.96
CA GLN A 1000 -3.02 1.86 -23.92
C GLN A 1000 -2.38 3.26 -23.78
N LYS A 1001 -2.12 3.74 -22.55
CA LYS A 1001 -1.44 5.04 -22.33
C LYS A 1001 0.06 5.03 -22.67
N GLN A 1002 0.76 3.92 -22.46
CA GLN A 1002 2.19 3.79 -22.81
C GLN A 1002 2.37 3.49 -24.29
N PHE A 1003 1.45 2.71 -24.88
CA PHE A 1003 1.24 2.60 -26.33
C PHE A 1003 1.26 4.02 -26.91
N LYS A 1004 0.30 4.89 -26.50
CA LYS A 1004 0.24 6.31 -26.94
C LYS A 1004 1.61 7.01 -27.01
N GLY A 1005 2.39 6.97 -25.92
CA GLY A 1005 3.66 7.71 -25.82
C GLY A 1005 4.76 7.22 -26.75
N HIS A 1006 4.96 5.91 -26.88
CA HIS A 1006 6.03 5.36 -27.73
C HIS A 1006 5.79 5.63 -29.23
N ILE A 1007 4.52 5.75 -29.63
CA ILE A 1007 4.16 5.98 -31.03
C ILE A 1007 4.58 7.37 -31.47
N ALA A 1008 4.15 8.39 -30.72
CA ALA A 1008 4.51 9.76 -31.01
C ALA A 1008 6.04 9.93 -31.03
N TYR A 1009 6.76 9.24 -30.13
CA TYR A 1009 8.22 9.26 -30.11
C TYR A 1009 8.85 8.71 -31.41
N GLU A 1010 8.36 7.59 -31.95
CA GLU A 1010 8.86 6.97 -33.19
C GLU A 1010 8.41 7.70 -34.46
N LEU A 1011 7.15 8.15 -34.52
CA LEU A 1011 6.65 8.97 -35.64
C LEU A 1011 7.37 10.32 -35.75
N ASN A 1012 7.87 10.86 -34.64
CA ASN A 1012 8.74 12.04 -34.64
C ASN A 1012 10.14 11.77 -35.19
N GLN A 1013 10.55 10.50 -35.39
CA GLN A 1013 11.78 10.13 -36.10
C GLN A 1013 11.54 9.82 -37.60
N CYS A 1014 10.29 9.85 -38.07
CA CYS A 1014 9.93 9.53 -39.45
C CYS A 1014 9.86 10.79 -40.33
N THR A 1015 10.29 10.67 -41.60
CA THR A 1015 9.87 11.59 -42.68
C THR A 1015 8.39 11.38 -43.02
N ASP A 1016 7.73 12.33 -43.67
CA ASP A 1016 6.28 12.20 -43.95
C ASP A 1016 5.95 11.04 -44.90
N PHE A 1017 6.86 10.69 -45.81
CA PHE A 1017 6.77 9.46 -46.61
C PHE A 1017 6.84 8.19 -45.74
N GLN A 1018 7.75 8.16 -44.76
CA GLN A 1018 7.84 7.06 -43.79
C GLN A 1018 6.56 6.97 -42.93
N LYS A 1019 5.97 8.09 -42.50
CA LYS A 1019 4.69 8.12 -41.75
C LYS A 1019 3.54 7.54 -42.58
N GLN A 1020 3.47 7.82 -43.88
CA GLN A 1020 2.46 7.25 -44.78
C GLN A 1020 2.63 5.73 -44.96
N ASN A 1021 3.86 5.27 -45.24
CA ASN A 1021 4.18 3.85 -45.35
C ASN A 1021 3.90 3.09 -44.04
N PHE A 1022 4.22 3.71 -42.89
CA PHE A 1022 3.86 3.19 -41.58
C PHE A 1022 2.35 2.97 -41.49
N LYS A 1023 1.52 4.00 -41.71
CA LYS A 1023 0.06 3.89 -41.54
C LYS A 1023 -0.54 2.73 -42.36
N TYR A 1024 -0.09 2.55 -43.60
CA TYR A 1024 -0.50 1.44 -44.46
C TYR A 1024 -0.13 0.05 -43.88
N GLN A 1025 1.10 -0.10 -43.37
CA GLN A 1025 1.54 -1.36 -42.77
C GLN A 1025 0.86 -1.64 -41.42
N ALA A 1026 0.56 -0.59 -40.63
CA ALA A 1026 -0.17 -0.71 -39.37
C ALA A 1026 -1.61 -1.21 -39.56
N GLN A 1027 -2.32 -0.67 -40.56
CA GLN A 1027 -3.68 -1.09 -40.90
C GLN A 1027 -3.79 -2.57 -41.27
N LYS A 1028 -2.72 -3.20 -41.81
CA LYS A 1028 -2.70 -4.64 -42.13
C LYS A 1028 -2.42 -5.57 -40.94
N LEU A 1029 -1.99 -5.05 -39.78
CA LEU A 1029 -1.53 -5.88 -38.64
C LEU A 1029 -2.45 -5.77 -37.40
N LEU A 1030 -3.61 -5.12 -37.56
CA LEU A 1030 -4.57 -4.80 -36.50
C LEU A 1030 -6.00 -5.16 -36.96
N GLU A 1031 -6.40 -6.40 -36.67
CA GLU A 1031 -7.65 -7.01 -37.13
C GLU A 1031 -8.88 -6.72 -36.23
N GLU A 1032 -8.66 -6.27 -35.00
CA GLU A 1032 -9.72 -5.92 -34.03
C GLU A 1032 -10.09 -4.43 -34.11
N ASP A 1033 -11.39 -4.11 -34.17
CA ASP A 1033 -11.87 -2.73 -34.37
C ASP A 1033 -11.45 -1.75 -33.25
N GLU A 1034 -11.27 -2.22 -32.00
CA GLU A 1034 -10.75 -1.43 -30.86
C GLU A 1034 -9.35 -0.83 -31.14
N TYR A 1035 -8.62 -1.31 -32.16
CA TYR A 1035 -7.33 -0.78 -32.58
C TYR A 1035 -7.32 -0.12 -33.96
N LYS A 1036 -8.37 -0.27 -34.79
CA LYS A 1036 -8.49 0.52 -36.03
C LYS A 1036 -8.68 2.00 -35.72
N GLU A 1037 -9.56 2.31 -34.78
CA GLU A 1037 -9.83 3.68 -34.32
C GLU A 1037 -8.58 4.35 -33.72
N LEU A 1038 -7.67 3.57 -33.13
CA LEU A 1038 -6.35 4.02 -32.67
C LEU A 1038 -5.38 4.32 -33.84
N VAL A 1039 -5.42 3.57 -34.95
CA VAL A 1039 -4.58 3.75 -36.15
C VAL A 1039 -5.10 4.86 -37.07
N GLU A 1040 -6.40 5.10 -37.05
CA GLU A 1040 -7.05 6.14 -37.84
C GLU A 1040 -6.89 7.52 -37.18
N ASN A 1041 -6.92 7.58 -35.84
CA ASN A 1041 -6.31 8.67 -35.09
C ASN A 1041 -4.80 8.71 -35.36
N GLN A 1042 -4.28 9.87 -35.75
CA GLN A 1042 -2.91 10.02 -36.27
C GLN A 1042 -1.79 9.68 -35.26
N GLU A 1043 -2.11 9.58 -33.97
CA GLU A 1043 -1.11 9.49 -32.92
C GLU A 1043 -0.55 8.06 -32.67
N LEU A 1044 -1.19 6.92 -33.09
CA LEU A 1044 -1.10 5.64 -32.32
C LEU A 1044 -0.96 4.26 -33.07
N LEU A 1045 0.24 3.63 -33.12
CA LEU A 1045 0.61 2.45 -33.95
C LEU A 1045 1.70 1.41 -33.40
N GLN A 1046 1.50 0.41 -32.47
CA GLN A 1046 2.60 -0.57 -32.01
C GLN A 1046 2.20 -2.10 -31.57
N PRO A 1047 2.18 -3.23 -32.38
CA PRO A 1047 2.00 -4.74 -32.05
C PRO A 1047 3.20 -5.78 -31.75
N GLY A 1048 3.20 -7.15 -31.96
CA GLY A 1048 4.26 -8.20 -31.55
C GLY A 1048 3.99 -9.73 -31.15
N TYR A 1049 5.05 -10.57 -30.78
CA TYR A 1049 5.18 -11.99 -30.13
C TYR A 1049 5.49 -13.28 -31.03
N LYS A 1050 5.99 -14.55 -30.72
CA LYS A 1050 6.70 -15.40 -29.65
C LYS A 1050 7.05 -16.89 -30.12
N LYS A 1051 8.01 -17.72 -29.53
CA LYS A 1051 8.00 -19.26 -29.24
C LYS A 1051 9.38 -20.08 -29.02
N PRO A 1052 9.47 -21.45 -28.76
CA PRO A 1052 10.65 -22.21 -28.16
C PRO A 1052 11.45 -23.36 -28.95
N ILE A 1053 11.83 -24.55 -28.35
CA ILE A 1053 13.10 -25.39 -28.57
C ILE A 1053 12.96 -26.98 -28.51
N GLY A 1054 14.00 -27.81 -28.88
CA GLY A 1054 14.02 -29.31 -29.14
C GLY A 1054 14.93 -30.35 -28.32
N ALA A 1055 15.65 -31.31 -28.98
CA ALA A 1055 15.82 -32.77 -28.59
C ALA A 1055 17.21 -33.42 -28.11
N VAL A 1056 17.63 -34.64 -28.54
CA VAL A 1056 18.68 -35.68 -28.12
C VAL A 1056 18.92 -36.01 -26.63
N ASN A 1057 18.34 -35.20 -25.75
CA ASN A 1057 18.61 -35.20 -24.31
C ASN A 1057 18.10 -36.43 -23.53
N ILE A 1058 17.54 -37.44 -24.20
CA ILE A 1058 16.95 -38.64 -23.58
C ILE A 1058 18.04 -39.65 -23.17
N ILE A 1059 18.87 -40.18 -24.10
CA ILE A 1059 19.90 -41.18 -23.75
C ILE A 1059 20.99 -40.62 -22.83
N LYS A 1060 21.38 -39.34 -23.01
CA LYS A 1060 22.31 -38.66 -22.09
C LYS A 1060 21.76 -38.56 -20.65
N ASN A 1061 20.47 -38.86 -20.43
CA ASN A 1061 19.84 -38.92 -19.11
C ASN A 1061 19.70 -40.32 -18.48
N ASP A 1062 20.05 -41.39 -19.19
CA ASP A 1062 19.99 -42.79 -18.74
C ASP A 1062 20.92 -43.08 -17.53
N LEU A 1063 20.54 -44.04 -16.68
CA LEU A 1063 21.33 -44.52 -15.54
C LEU A 1063 22.61 -45.26 -15.99
N PHE A 1064 22.53 -46.13 -17.00
CA PHE A 1064 23.66 -46.96 -17.42
C PHE A 1064 24.83 -46.09 -17.88
N TYR A 1065 24.53 -45.06 -18.70
CA TYR A 1065 25.51 -44.08 -19.14
C TYR A 1065 26.12 -43.30 -17.97
N LYS A 1066 25.28 -42.78 -17.06
CA LYS A 1066 25.73 -41.96 -15.92
C LYS A 1066 26.61 -42.74 -14.94
N VAL A 1067 26.19 -43.94 -14.54
CA VAL A 1067 26.95 -44.81 -13.63
C VAL A 1067 28.31 -45.17 -14.23
N GLY A 1068 28.31 -45.68 -15.46
CA GLY A 1068 29.51 -46.19 -16.07
C GLY A 1068 30.52 -45.12 -16.48
N ARG A 1069 30.06 -43.89 -16.73
CA ARG A 1069 30.92 -42.72 -16.93
C ARG A 1069 31.69 -42.34 -15.65
N GLU A 1070 31.10 -42.48 -14.46
CA GLU A 1070 31.83 -42.22 -13.21
C GLU A 1070 32.71 -43.41 -12.80
N LEU A 1071 32.26 -44.65 -13.08
CA LEU A 1071 33.06 -45.86 -12.92
C LEU A 1071 34.34 -45.81 -13.77
N ALA A 1072 34.26 -45.40 -15.04
CA ALA A 1072 35.41 -45.25 -15.94
C ALA A 1072 36.44 -44.21 -15.46
N LYS A 1073 36.05 -43.26 -14.58
CA LYS A 1073 36.92 -42.26 -13.95
C LYS A 1073 37.53 -42.71 -12.62
N CYS A 1074 37.19 -43.91 -12.13
CA CYS A 1074 37.72 -44.46 -10.89
C CYS A 1074 39.12 -45.04 -11.12
N ARG A 1075 40.11 -44.15 -11.14
CA ARG A 1075 41.54 -44.48 -11.01
C ARG A 1075 42.04 -43.94 -9.66
N GLY A 1076 42.82 -44.75 -8.94
CA GLY A 1076 43.34 -44.45 -7.61
C GLY A 1076 42.42 -44.85 -6.44
N ASN A 1077 43.03 -45.37 -5.38
CA ASN A 1077 42.36 -46.09 -4.27
C ASN A 1077 41.24 -45.28 -3.61
N LEU A 1078 41.44 -43.98 -3.37
CA LEU A 1078 40.47 -43.13 -2.69
C LEU A 1078 39.15 -43.02 -3.48
N ARG A 1079 39.20 -42.93 -4.82
CA ARG A 1079 37.99 -42.87 -5.65
C ARG A 1079 37.25 -44.21 -5.69
N ILE A 1080 37.96 -45.32 -5.65
CA ILE A 1080 37.36 -46.67 -5.56
C ILE A 1080 36.57 -46.81 -4.25
N CYS A 1081 37.09 -46.29 -3.13
CA CYS A 1081 36.41 -46.33 -1.84
C CYS A 1081 35.13 -45.45 -1.78
N ILE A 1082 35.09 -44.32 -2.50
CA ILE A 1082 33.93 -43.41 -2.55
C ILE A 1082 32.89 -43.86 -3.61
N PHE A 1083 33.30 -44.67 -4.58
CA PHE A 1083 32.43 -45.07 -5.69
C PHE A 1083 31.13 -45.79 -5.28
N PRO A 1084 31.07 -46.71 -4.30
CA PRO A 1084 29.83 -47.34 -3.86
C PRO A 1084 28.73 -46.34 -3.45
N PHE A 1085 29.11 -45.26 -2.76
CA PHE A 1085 28.19 -44.20 -2.36
C PHE A 1085 27.72 -43.36 -3.56
N THR A 1086 28.61 -43.12 -4.52
CA THR A 1086 28.30 -42.42 -5.79
C THR A 1086 27.35 -43.25 -6.66
N PHE A 1087 27.60 -44.56 -6.77
CA PHE A 1087 26.74 -45.52 -7.45
C PHE A 1087 25.35 -45.57 -6.82
N LEU A 1088 25.26 -45.75 -5.50
CA LEU A 1088 23.99 -45.79 -4.78
C LEU A 1088 23.19 -44.50 -4.93
N SER A 1089 23.86 -43.33 -4.87
CA SER A 1089 23.24 -42.02 -5.11
C SER A 1089 22.63 -41.90 -6.52
N LEU A 1090 23.35 -42.34 -7.56
CA LEU A 1090 22.85 -42.35 -8.95
C LEU A 1090 21.66 -43.30 -9.13
N VAL A 1091 21.73 -44.51 -8.55
CA VAL A 1091 20.64 -45.51 -8.61
C VAL A 1091 19.38 -45.00 -7.90
N LEU A 1092 19.52 -44.41 -6.70
CA LEU A 1092 18.38 -43.85 -5.96
C LEU A 1092 17.77 -42.65 -6.67
N SER A 1093 18.58 -41.73 -7.20
CA SER A 1093 18.11 -40.58 -7.98
C SER A 1093 17.35 -41.03 -9.24
N HIS A 1094 17.83 -42.07 -9.93
CA HIS A 1094 17.12 -42.63 -11.08
C HIS A 1094 15.83 -43.35 -10.69
N ARG A 1095 15.79 -44.12 -9.60
CA ARG A 1095 14.53 -44.71 -9.07
C ARG A 1095 13.51 -43.62 -8.75
N SER A 1096 13.86 -42.59 -7.99
CA SER A 1096 12.94 -41.48 -7.69
C SER A 1096 12.41 -40.80 -8.95
N ARG A 1097 13.28 -40.58 -9.96
CA ARG A 1097 12.86 -39.99 -11.24
C ARG A 1097 12.01 -40.93 -12.09
N LYS A 1098 12.28 -42.24 -12.05
CA LYS A 1098 11.50 -43.27 -12.73
C LYS A 1098 10.07 -43.33 -12.15
N ASN A 1099 9.92 -43.45 -10.83
CA ASN A 1099 8.62 -43.46 -10.17
C ASN A 1099 7.79 -42.18 -10.45
N ILE A 1100 8.44 -41.02 -10.52
CA ILE A 1100 7.76 -39.76 -10.89
C ILE A 1100 7.30 -39.76 -12.35
N LEU A 1101 8.09 -40.33 -13.27
CA LEU A 1101 7.70 -40.44 -14.68
C LEU A 1101 6.62 -41.50 -14.90
N GLU A 1102 6.68 -42.64 -14.21
CA GLU A 1102 5.63 -43.66 -14.24
C GLU A 1102 4.30 -43.09 -13.73
N ALA A 1103 4.28 -42.38 -12.61
CA ALA A 1103 3.07 -41.67 -12.13
C ALA A 1103 2.57 -40.58 -13.10
N VAL A 1104 3.47 -39.93 -13.87
CA VAL A 1104 3.08 -38.97 -14.91
C VAL A 1104 2.50 -39.67 -16.15
N TYR A 1105 2.94 -40.89 -16.48
CA TYR A 1105 2.41 -41.66 -17.61
C TYR A 1105 1.14 -42.45 -17.24
N GLU A 1106 0.96 -42.86 -15.98
CA GLU A 1106 -0.32 -43.33 -15.45
C GLU A 1106 -1.41 -42.24 -15.55
N LEU A 1107 -1.05 -40.98 -15.27
CA LEU A 1107 -1.96 -39.84 -15.36
C LEU A 1107 -2.15 -39.30 -16.80
N TYR A 1108 -1.20 -39.57 -17.71
CA TYR A 1108 -1.24 -39.12 -19.10
C TYR A 1108 -0.68 -40.19 -20.06
N PRO A 1109 -1.46 -41.25 -20.38
CA PRO A 1109 -1.00 -42.36 -21.23
C PRO A 1109 -0.47 -41.91 -22.60
N ASP A 1110 -1.13 -40.94 -23.24
CA ASP A 1110 -0.74 -40.37 -24.54
C ASP A 1110 0.64 -39.68 -24.53
N ARG A 1111 1.19 -39.42 -23.33
CA ARG A 1111 2.52 -38.82 -23.12
C ARG A 1111 3.60 -39.85 -22.80
N TYR A 1112 3.29 -41.15 -22.87
CA TYR A 1112 4.35 -42.16 -22.94
C TYR A 1112 5.32 -41.76 -24.07
N PRO A 1113 6.63 -41.63 -23.80
CA PRO A 1113 7.57 -41.26 -24.84
C PRO A 1113 7.53 -42.34 -25.91
N LYS A 1114 7.28 -41.93 -27.16
CA LYS A 1114 7.42 -42.80 -28.33
C LYS A 1114 8.77 -43.52 -28.26
N THR A 1115 8.82 -44.73 -28.81
CA THR A 1115 10.05 -45.52 -28.86
C THR A 1115 11.19 -44.67 -29.43
N ILE A 1116 12.39 -44.82 -28.86
CA ILE A 1116 13.44 -43.79 -28.97
C ILE A 1116 14.04 -43.66 -30.38
N ASP A 1117 13.71 -44.61 -31.25
CA ASP A 1117 13.93 -44.66 -32.69
C ASP A 1117 13.06 -43.68 -33.51
N THR A 1118 11.99 -43.14 -32.92
CA THR A 1118 11.10 -42.16 -33.57
C THR A 1118 11.60 -40.71 -33.53
N TYR A 1119 12.74 -40.43 -32.87
CA TYR A 1119 13.36 -39.10 -32.83
C TYR A 1119 14.45 -38.97 -33.89
N SER A 1120 14.55 -37.78 -34.51
CA SER A 1120 15.47 -37.49 -35.62
C SER A 1120 16.97 -37.67 -35.31
N ASP A 1121 17.33 -37.78 -34.02
CA ASP A 1121 18.71 -37.92 -33.51
C ASP A 1121 19.01 -39.32 -32.94
N TYR A 1122 18.16 -40.32 -33.24
CA TYR A 1122 18.31 -41.70 -32.75
C TYR A 1122 19.66 -42.35 -33.11
N HIS A 1123 20.20 -42.12 -34.31
CA HIS A 1123 21.45 -42.77 -34.75
C HIS A 1123 22.65 -42.36 -33.89
N GLU A 1124 22.79 -41.09 -33.50
CA GLU A 1124 23.80 -40.65 -32.53
C GLU A 1124 23.64 -41.34 -31.17
N SER A 1125 22.38 -41.53 -30.76
CA SER A 1125 22.04 -42.13 -29.47
C SER A 1125 22.55 -43.58 -29.34
N ASN A 1126 22.58 -44.33 -30.44
CA ASN A 1126 23.14 -45.69 -30.47
C ASN A 1126 24.67 -45.69 -30.48
N MET A 1127 25.34 -44.70 -31.08
CA MET A 1127 26.80 -44.56 -30.94
C MET A 1127 27.20 -44.31 -29.47
N LEU A 1128 26.40 -43.54 -28.73
CA LEU A 1128 26.62 -43.32 -27.29
C LEU A 1128 26.59 -44.63 -26.47
N ARG A 1129 25.72 -45.58 -26.84
CA ARG A 1129 25.60 -46.91 -26.21
C ARG A 1129 26.79 -47.83 -26.50
N ALA A 1130 27.54 -47.59 -27.59
CA ALA A 1130 28.73 -48.37 -27.92
C ALA A 1130 29.95 -48.05 -27.04
N THR A 1131 29.93 -46.95 -26.28
CA THR A 1131 31.07 -46.46 -25.49
C THR A 1131 31.45 -47.36 -24.29
N LEU A 1132 32.73 -47.32 -23.89
CA LEU A 1132 33.23 -47.96 -22.66
C LEU A 1132 32.42 -47.53 -21.42
N SER A 1133 32.08 -46.23 -21.33
CA SER A 1133 31.28 -45.69 -20.24
C SER A 1133 29.90 -46.37 -20.19
N TYR A 1134 29.17 -46.48 -21.29
CA TYR A 1134 27.87 -47.17 -21.27
C TYR A 1134 28.02 -48.66 -20.91
N LYS A 1135 28.99 -49.35 -21.52
CA LYS A 1135 29.20 -50.80 -21.34
C LYS A 1135 29.63 -51.20 -19.93
N LEU A 1136 30.53 -50.44 -19.29
CA LEU A 1136 30.92 -50.68 -17.90
C LEU A 1136 29.77 -50.41 -16.93
N GLY A 1137 28.98 -49.35 -17.16
CA GLY A 1137 27.82 -49.05 -16.32
C GLY A 1137 26.69 -50.07 -16.46
N TYR A 1138 26.44 -50.53 -17.68
CA TYR A 1138 25.50 -51.62 -17.95
C TYR A 1138 25.92 -52.91 -17.24
N ALA A 1139 27.18 -53.33 -17.36
CA ALA A 1139 27.68 -54.55 -16.72
C ALA A 1139 27.64 -54.48 -15.19
N LEU A 1140 27.95 -53.32 -14.59
CA LEU A 1140 27.85 -53.11 -13.14
C LEU A 1140 26.39 -53.16 -12.64
N VAL A 1141 25.46 -52.50 -13.34
CA VAL A 1141 24.05 -52.43 -12.90
C VAL A 1141 23.31 -53.75 -13.14
N THR A 1142 23.64 -54.49 -14.20
CA THR A 1142 22.93 -55.74 -14.57
C THR A 1142 23.59 -57.01 -14.04
N SER A 1143 24.86 -57.00 -13.63
CA SER A 1143 25.57 -58.19 -13.13
C SER A 1143 26.59 -57.86 -12.01
N PRO A 1144 26.18 -57.17 -10.93
CA PRO A 1144 27.10 -56.61 -9.93
C PRO A 1144 28.01 -57.62 -9.23
N LEU A 1145 27.57 -58.86 -8.97
CA LEU A 1145 28.39 -59.89 -8.33
C LEU A 1145 29.51 -60.41 -9.26
N ASN A 1146 29.20 -60.60 -10.53
CA ASN A 1146 30.16 -61.02 -11.56
C ASN A 1146 30.95 -59.83 -12.15
N PHE A 1147 30.69 -58.61 -11.67
CA PHE A 1147 31.25 -57.38 -12.23
C PHE A 1147 32.79 -57.35 -12.28
N PRO A 1148 33.57 -57.83 -11.29
CA PRO A 1148 35.03 -57.84 -11.41
C PRO A 1148 35.54 -58.62 -12.63
N ILE A 1149 34.95 -59.80 -12.89
CA ILE A 1149 35.27 -60.66 -14.03
C ILE A 1149 34.79 -60.02 -15.34
N ALA A 1150 33.57 -59.47 -15.35
CA ALA A 1150 33.02 -58.77 -16.50
C ALA A 1150 33.84 -57.51 -16.86
N MET A 1151 34.22 -56.70 -15.88
CA MET A 1151 35.06 -55.52 -16.02
C MET A 1151 36.43 -55.89 -16.61
N TRP A 1152 37.10 -56.93 -16.10
CA TRP A 1152 38.36 -57.40 -16.65
C TRP A 1152 38.20 -57.84 -18.12
N ARG A 1153 37.15 -58.61 -18.45
CA ARG A 1153 36.85 -59.02 -19.84
C ARG A 1153 36.54 -57.83 -20.75
N ILE A 1154 35.80 -56.82 -20.27
CA ILE A 1154 35.47 -55.60 -21.02
C ILE A 1154 36.72 -54.75 -21.27
N ILE A 1155 37.53 -54.50 -20.24
CA ILE A 1155 38.74 -53.69 -20.35
C ILE A 1155 39.79 -54.38 -21.24
N LYS A 1156 39.97 -55.71 -21.11
CA LYS A 1156 40.88 -56.46 -22.00
C LYS A 1156 40.43 -56.40 -23.46
N ARG A 1157 39.11 -56.53 -23.74
CA ARG A 1157 38.52 -56.38 -25.09
C ARG A 1157 38.48 -54.95 -25.64
N HIS A 1158 38.79 -53.93 -24.83
CA HIS A 1158 38.98 -52.56 -25.32
C HIS A 1158 40.45 -52.24 -25.55
N ARG A 1159 41.36 -52.70 -24.68
CA ARG A 1159 42.80 -52.52 -24.92
C ARG A 1159 43.27 -53.19 -26.22
N MET A 1160 42.88 -54.44 -26.48
CA MET A 1160 43.13 -55.16 -27.74
C MET A 1160 42.20 -54.68 -28.88
N ARG A 1161 42.10 -53.35 -29.04
CA ARG A 1161 41.39 -52.58 -30.08
C ARG A 1161 41.90 -51.13 -30.16
N ASP A 1162 42.48 -50.63 -29.06
CA ASP A 1162 43.30 -49.40 -29.04
C ASP A 1162 44.78 -49.70 -29.35
N GLU A 1163 45.20 -50.97 -29.16
CA GLU A 1163 46.24 -51.72 -29.89
C GLU A 1163 45.60 -52.51 -31.05
#